data_AF-A0A9D7SA61-F1
#
_entry.id   AF-A0A9D7SA61-F1
#
_cell.length_a   1.000
_cell.length_b   1.000
_cell.length_c   1.000
_cell.angle_alpha   90.00
_cell.angle_beta   90.00
_cell.angle_gamma   90.00
#
_symmetry.space_group_name_H-M   'P 1'
#
loop_
_entity.id
_entity.type
_entity.pdbx_description
1 polymer ?
#
loop_
_entity_poly.entity_id
_entity_poly.type
_entity_poly.pdbx_seq_one_letter_code
_entity_poly.pdbx_strand_id
1 'polypeptide(L)'
;MKKILLALLTIININCQSQKIDRYNLGFENQKDEKVLSEGWFKWGNYELMIDNFAHSGKKSGKITSDSIGSSFGSIAYKIPANYKGSTIKLEGFMKIKNVENGFSGLLLRVDGNGSSLAFDNMQNQKISGTKDWEKYSITLNYPEGAESIFIAGILSGKGEAWFDDFKLSIDGKDIQTLNEEKKELLKAQLDKEFDNGSLVKLSNLSSENIDNLELLGRVWGFLKYYHPEIAKGNYNWDYELFRFLPKYTNIQSNSERDSLIICWINSLGGIKECPKCKPTDKNASLKPDLTWINNQNTNLKSKLLQVYNNRSQGQNYYIGMVSQIGNPEFKNENAYSKMSYPDDGFRLLSLYRYWNIINYFFPYKHLMDNDWNKKLKVYIPLFLNAKDELSYELTAIQLIGDIQDAHANLWGGADKIDEWKGTNYSQLHVRFIENQLVVTDYYINDLKSEVGLKIGDVITKINGKSIDEIIKEKSKYYPASNTPTRLRDLSADLLRSNAKKIEIEFKSSDYMTQIKTLKLYPRDSLNIYRWYKTIEDKSYKMLENNIGYVTLQTIKQEDISKIKNEFKDTKGIIIDIRNYPSTFVPFSLGSYIVKSSTPFVKFTNGNVDNPGEFTFTKNLEIPSEGKTYKGKLVVLVNELSQSQAEYTAMAFRAGNSTTIIGSTTAGADGNVSTIMLPGGLRTMISGIGIYYPNGGEKQRVGIIPDIEIKPTLKGIREGKDELLEKAIEIITNE
;
A
#
# COMPACT_ATOMS: atom_id res chain seq x y z
N MET A 1 -7.98 63.05 77.47
CA MET A 1 -7.93 63.62 76.10
C MET A 1 -6.97 62.82 75.25
N LYS A 2 -7.46 62.09 74.23
CA LYS A 2 -6.84 61.88 72.92
C LYS A 2 -7.72 60.94 72.09
N LYS A 3 -8.23 61.46 70.97
CA LYS A 3 -8.96 60.75 69.92
C LYS A 3 -8.02 59.78 69.21
N ILE A 4 -8.47 58.57 68.85
CA ILE A 4 -7.80 57.75 67.83
C ILE A 4 -8.84 57.20 66.84
N LEU A 5 -8.41 57.31 65.59
CA LEU A 5 -9.09 57.21 64.30
C LEU A 5 -9.44 55.76 63.92
N LEU A 6 -10.57 55.59 63.22
CA LEU A 6 -10.97 54.37 62.53
C LEU A 6 -10.14 54.21 61.24
N ALA A 7 -9.62 53.00 60.95
CA ALA A 7 -9.06 52.65 59.64
C ALA A 7 -9.55 51.26 59.21
N LEU A 8 -10.21 51.20 58.05
CA LEU A 8 -10.62 50.00 57.32
C LEU A 8 -9.39 49.25 56.79
N LEU A 9 -9.39 47.91 56.91
CA LEU A 9 -8.43 47.01 56.25
C LEU A 9 -9.20 46.03 55.35
N THR A 10 -9.03 46.22 54.04
CA THR A 10 -9.46 45.33 52.96
C THR A 10 -8.55 44.10 52.89
N ILE A 11 -9.14 42.90 52.96
CA ILE A 11 -8.46 41.61 52.78
C ILE A 11 -8.52 41.23 51.29
N ILE A 12 -7.37 41.15 50.63
CA ILE A 12 -7.22 40.61 49.28
C ILE A 12 -6.82 39.13 49.40
N ASN A 13 -7.69 38.23 48.95
CA ASN A 13 -7.38 36.80 48.81
C ASN A 13 -6.50 36.60 47.57
N ILE A 14 -5.26 36.16 47.76
CA ILE A 14 -4.39 35.69 46.68
C ILE A 14 -4.64 34.18 46.50
N ASN A 15 -5.37 33.82 45.46
CA ASN A 15 -5.45 32.44 44.96
C ASN A 15 -4.15 32.13 44.22
N CYS A 16 -3.25 31.38 44.86
CA CYS A 16 -2.08 30.81 44.21
C CYS A 16 -2.51 29.52 43.49
N GLN A 17 -2.84 29.58 42.21
CA GLN A 17 -2.87 28.39 41.36
C GLN A 17 -1.42 27.98 41.05
N SER A 18 -1.01 26.83 41.58
CA SER A 18 0.21 26.16 41.14
C SER A 18 0.09 25.83 39.65
N GLN A 19 0.94 26.44 38.81
CA GLN A 19 1.08 26.04 37.41
C GLN A 19 1.67 24.63 37.38
N LYS A 20 0.84 23.66 37.02
CA LYS A 20 1.28 22.29 36.73
C LYS A 20 2.11 22.37 35.45
N ILE A 21 3.39 22.00 35.51
CA ILE A 21 4.25 21.94 34.34
C ILE A 21 3.83 20.73 33.52
N ASP A 22 3.33 20.96 32.31
CA ASP A 22 2.97 19.90 31.37
C ASP A 22 4.22 19.13 30.92
N ARG A 23 4.06 17.81 30.72
CA ARG A 23 5.15 16.92 30.31
C ARG A 23 5.65 17.25 28.90
N TYR A 24 4.74 17.60 28.00
CA TYR A 24 5.03 17.94 26.62
C TYR A 24 4.48 19.32 26.27
N ASN A 25 5.22 20.08 25.49
CA ASN A 25 4.88 21.44 25.09
C ASN A 25 3.89 21.48 23.90
N LEU A 26 2.70 20.91 24.10
CA LEU A 26 1.76 20.67 22.99
C LEU A 26 0.98 21.92 22.54
N GLY A 27 1.01 23.00 23.33
CA GLY A 27 0.42 24.31 23.00
C GLY A 27 1.45 25.38 22.63
N PHE A 28 2.68 25.02 22.23
CA PHE A 28 3.72 25.96 21.76
C PHE A 28 4.23 27.04 22.75
N GLU A 29 3.75 27.07 23.99
CA GLU A 29 4.07 28.13 24.96
C GLU A 29 5.56 28.21 25.35
N ASN A 30 6.25 27.08 25.42
CA ASN A 30 7.66 27.05 25.82
C ASN A 30 8.58 27.22 24.61
N GLN A 31 9.23 28.38 24.49
CA GLN A 31 10.18 28.69 23.42
C GLN A 31 11.41 29.40 24.01
N LYS A 32 12.61 28.96 23.63
CA LYS A 32 13.87 29.49 24.17
C LYS A 32 14.36 30.74 23.45
N ASP A 33 14.11 30.83 22.13
CA ASP A 33 14.53 31.93 21.25
C ASP A 33 13.44 32.12 20.18
N GLU A 34 13.09 33.37 19.87
CA GLU A 34 12.11 33.71 18.84
C GLU A 34 12.49 33.21 17.44
N LYS A 35 13.79 32.95 17.19
CA LYS A 35 14.30 32.44 15.91
C LYS A 35 14.15 30.93 15.71
N VAL A 36 13.73 30.20 16.74
CA VAL A 36 13.60 28.72 16.70
C VAL A 36 12.17 28.34 17.07
N LEU A 37 11.69 27.20 16.55
CA LEU A 37 10.39 26.67 16.96
C LEU A 37 10.34 26.38 18.48
N SER A 38 9.12 26.32 19.03
CA SER A 38 8.90 25.98 20.43
C SER A 38 9.50 24.62 20.79
N GLU A 39 9.90 24.45 22.05
CA GLU A 39 10.63 23.28 22.53
C GLU A 39 9.92 21.97 22.17
N GLY A 40 10.65 21.06 21.52
CA GLY A 40 10.17 19.75 21.05
C GLY A 40 9.53 19.75 19.65
N TRP A 41 9.18 20.91 19.11
CA TRP A 41 8.66 21.05 17.75
C TRP A 41 9.81 21.18 16.74
N PHE A 42 9.67 20.52 15.58
CA PHE A 42 10.64 20.56 14.49
C PHE A 42 9.96 20.73 13.13
N LYS A 43 10.74 21.21 12.17
CA LYS A 43 10.28 21.38 10.79
C LYS A 43 10.31 20.06 10.03
N TRP A 44 9.20 19.73 9.40
CA TRP A 44 9.09 18.64 8.44
C TRP A 44 8.48 19.17 7.14
N GLY A 45 9.18 19.02 6.02
CA GLY A 45 8.75 19.54 4.72
C GLY A 45 9.45 20.86 4.38
N ASN A 46 8.99 21.50 3.31
CA ASN A 46 9.74 22.57 2.65
C ASN A 46 9.27 23.97 3.06
N TYR A 47 8.00 24.14 3.42
CA TYR A 47 7.40 25.44 3.74
C TYR A 47 8.02 26.14 4.94
N GLU A 48 7.75 27.43 5.06
CA GLU A 48 8.20 28.23 6.18
C GLU A 48 7.37 27.92 7.43
N LEU A 49 8.04 27.72 8.56
CA LEU A 49 7.42 27.43 9.84
C LEU A 49 7.92 28.44 10.87
N MET A 50 7.01 28.98 11.66
CA MET A 50 7.34 29.90 12.74
C MET A 50 6.38 29.73 13.92
N ILE A 51 6.70 30.39 15.03
CA ILE A 51 5.79 30.56 16.16
C ILE A 51 5.20 31.96 16.08
N ASP A 52 3.87 32.05 16.11
CA ASP A 52 3.13 33.31 16.03
C ASP A 52 2.57 33.67 17.41
N ASN A 53 2.47 34.96 17.71
CA ASN A 53 1.83 35.47 18.94
C ASN A 53 0.30 35.59 18.79
N PHE A 54 -0.22 35.13 17.66
CA PHE A 54 -1.64 34.98 17.39
C PHE A 54 -2.07 33.53 17.66
N ALA A 55 -2.76 33.30 18.77
CA ALA A 55 -3.05 31.96 19.28
C ALA A 55 -4.55 31.77 19.56
N HIS A 56 -4.98 30.51 19.61
CA HIS A 56 -6.35 30.15 20.02
C HIS A 56 -6.48 30.23 21.55
N SER A 57 -5.48 29.70 22.25
CA SER A 57 -5.33 29.84 23.69
C SER A 57 -3.88 30.19 24.05
N GLY A 58 -3.60 30.52 25.31
CA GLY A 58 -2.25 30.92 25.70
C GLY A 58 -1.76 32.19 24.99
N LYS A 59 -0.51 32.18 24.54
CA LYS A 59 0.14 33.32 23.86
C LYS A 59 0.74 32.95 22.52
N LYS A 60 0.95 31.66 22.23
CA LYS A 60 1.73 31.21 21.07
C LYS A 60 1.02 30.13 20.28
N SER A 61 1.17 30.15 18.96
CA SER A 61 0.71 29.08 18.08
C SER A 61 1.77 28.71 17.04
N GLY A 62 1.67 27.49 16.50
CA GLY A 62 2.49 27.06 15.39
C GLY A 62 1.92 27.56 14.07
N LYS A 63 2.69 28.31 13.28
CA LYS A 63 2.27 28.80 11.96
C LYS A 63 3.07 28.15 10.85
N ILE A 64 2.38 27.80 9.76
CA ILE A 64 2.95 27.34 8.50
C ILE A 64 2.53 28.30 7.39
N THR A 65 3.49 28.77 6.60
CA THR A 65 3.25 29.63 5.43
C THR A 65 3.83 28.94 4.19
N SER A 66 2.99 28.72 3.18
CA SER A 66 3.41 28.11 1.92
C SER A 66 4.41 28.98 1.16
N ASP A 67 5.14 28.38 0.22
CA ASP A 67 5.80 29.16 -0.82
C ASP A 67 4.78 29.80 -1.79
N SER A 68 5.27 30.62 -2.72
CA SER A 68 4.44 31.38 -3.65
C SER A 68 3.67 30.50 -4.66
N ILE A 69 4.13 29.27 -4.90
CA ILE A 69 3.60 28.37 -5.94
C ILE A 69 2.63 27.35 -5.31
N GLY A 70 2.80 26.99 -4.04
CA GLY A 70 2.03 25.95 -3.38
C GLY A 70 2.42 24.54 -3.82
N SER A 71 3.66 24.31 -4.27
CA SER A 71 4.06 23.06 -4.94
C SER A 71 4.47 21.91 -4.00
N SER A 72 4.29 22.06 -2.69
CA SER A 72 4.85 21.14 -1.69
C SER A 72 3.98 21.06 -0.44
N PHE A 73 4.61 20.81 0.72
CA PHE A 73 3.98 20.85 2.02
C PHE A 73 4.94 21.33 3.10
N GLY A 74 4.39 21.74 4.23
CA GLY A 74 5.10 21.90 5.50
C GLY A 74 4.29 21.34 6.64
N SER A 75 4.99 20.86 7.66
CA SER A 75 4.41 20.27 8.84
C SER A 75 5.25 20.61 10.06
N ILE A 76 4.61 21.23 11.05
CA ILE A 76 5.20 21.53 12.35
C ILE A 76 4.94 20.32 13.25
N ALA A 77 5.98 19.54 13.52
CA ALA A 77 5.84 18.20 14.09
C ALA A 77 6.49 18.07 15.47
N TYR A 78 5.95 17.19 16.30
CA TYR A 78 6.44 16.87 17.64
C TYR A 78 6.56 15.35 17.78
N LYS A 79 7.68 14.87 18.35
CA LYS A 79 7.94 13.44 18.57
C LYS A 79 7.81 13.07 20.04
N ILE A 80 7.00 12.07 20.34
CA ILE A 80 6.75 11.52 21.68
C ILE A 80 7.17 10.04 21.70
N PRO A 81 7.92 9.57 22.71
CA PRO A 81 8.18 8.14 22.89
C PRO A 81 6.89 7.37 23.12
N ALA A 82 6.71 6.22 22.45
CA ALA A 82 5.49 5.43 22.58
C ALA A 82 5.48 4.54 23.85
N ASN A 83 5.91 5.02 25.00
CA ASN A 83 6.09 4.22 26.23
C ASN A 83 4.79 4.03 27.02
N TYR A 84 3.70 3.68 26.34
CA TYR A 84 2.37 3.63 26.94
C TYR A 84 1.67 2.33 26.57
N LYS A 85 0.66 1.94 27.35
CA LYS A 85 -0.27 0.87 27.01
C LYS A 85 -1.62 1.45 26.63
N GLY A 86 -2.22 0.84 25.63
CA GLY A 86 -3.61 1.09 25.25
C GLY A 86 -3.97 0.42 23.94
N SER A 87 -5.19 0.64 23.48
CA SER A 87 -5.69 0.10 22.20
C SER A 87 -6.02 1.18 21.19
N THR A 88 -6.26 2.40 21.65
CA THR A 88 -6.67 3.54 20.82
C THR A 88 -5.84 4.78 21.16
N ILE A 89 -5.52 5.58 20.16
CA ILE A 89 -4.82 6.86 20.30
C ILE A 89 -5.61 7.94 19.58
N LYS A 90 -5.85 9.06 20.26
CA LYS A 90 -6.61 10.18 19.72
C LYS A 90 -5.83 11.49 19.87
N LEU A 91 -5.67 12.17 18.75
CA LEU A 91 -5.15 13.54 18.68
C LEU A 91 -6.31 14.50 18.49
N GLU A 92 -6.32 15.58 19.25
CA GLU A 92 -7.20 16.72 19.08
C GLU A 92 -6.34 17.99 18.99
N GLY A 93 -6.83 19.02 18.31
CA GLY A 93 -6.13 20.30 18.21
C GLY A 93 -7.01 21.34 17.52
N PHE A 94 -6.67 22.60 17.70
CA PHE A 94 -7.31 23.71 17.00
C PHE A 94 -6.49 24.13 15.79
N MET A 95 -7.20 24.44 14.71
CA MET A 95 -6.59 24.85 13.45
C MET A 95 -7.36 26.05 12.90
N LYS A 96 -6.61 27.06 12.42
CA LYS A 96 -7.12 28.17 11.62
C LYS A 96 -6.40 28.18 10.28
N ILE A 97 -7.10 28.49 9.21
CA ILE A 97 -6.51 28.52 7.87
C ILE A 97 -6.89 29.78 7.10
N LYS A 98 -6.01 30.20 6.20
CA LYS A 98 -6.23 31.36 5.34
C LYS A 98 -5.76 31.07 3.94
N ASN A 99 -6.66 31.26 2.98
CA ASN A 99 -6.44 31.12 1.55
C ASN A 99 -5.73 29.80 1.18
N VAL A 100 -6.19 28.69 1.79
CA VAL A 100 -5.67 27.37 1.47
C VAL A 100 -6.23 26.92 0.12
N GLU A 101 -5.37 26.84 -0.90
CA GLU A 101 -5.74 26.57 -2.29
C GLU A 101 -4.87 25.43 -2.86
N ASN A 102 -5.44 24.65 -3.78
CA ASN A 102 -4.73 23.57 -4.48
C ASN A 102 -4.03 22.57 -3.54
N GLY A 103 -4.65 22.32 -2.39
CA GLY A 103 -4.14 21.44 -1.36
C GLY A 103 -5.08 21.37 -0.16
N PHE A 104 -4.54 21.11 1.03
CA PHE A 104 -5.32 20.97 2.25
C PHE A 104 -4.48 21.36 3.48
N SER A 105 -5.16 21.62 4.60
CA SER A 105 -4.54 21.67 5.91
C SER A 105 -5.19 20.68 6.87
N GLY A 106 -4.46 20.20 7.86
CA GLY A 106 -4.98 19.23 8.82
C GLY A 106 -4.07 19.00 10.01
N LEU A 107 -4.58 18.24 10.98
CA LEU A 107 -3.73 17.59 11.97
C LEU A 107 -3.08 16.36 11.34
N LEU A 108 -2.00 15.87 11.95
CA LEU A 108 -1.34 14.63 11.57
C LEU A 108 -1.02 13.84 12.82
N LEU A 109 -1.41 12.56 12.83
CA LEU A 109 -1.07 11.59 13.85
C LEU A 109 -0.42 10.37 13.18
N ARG A 110 0.79 10.05 13.61
CA ARG A 110 1.57 8.93 13.07
C ARG A 110 2.21 8.14 14.22
N VAL A 111 2.09 6.81 14.17
CA VAL A 111 2.74 5.91 15.12
C VAL A 111 3.72 5.03 14.35
N ASP A 112 4.99 5.11 14.71
CA ASP A 112 6.08 4.36 14.08
C ASP A 112 6.54 3.23 15.00
N GLY A 113 7.00 2.14 14.40
CA GLY A 113 7.66 1.01 15.06
C GLY A 113 8.31 0.10 14.04
N ASN A 114 9.38 -0.60 14.43
CA ASN A 114 10.14 -1.49 13.53
C ASN A 114 10.64 -0.80 12.25
N GLY A 115 11.02 0.48 12.33
CA GLY A 115 11.52 1.26 11.19
C GLY A 115 10.47 1.64 10.13
N SER A 116 9.18 1.50 10.43
CA SER A 116 8.07 1.87 9.53
C SER A 116 6.94 2.57 10.27
N SER A 117 5.97 3.10 9.51
CA SER A 117 4.73 3.69 10.05
C SER A 117 3.69 2.58 10.25
N LEU A 118 3.33 2.32 11.51
CA LEU A 118 2.33 1.31 11.90
C LEU A 118 0.89 1.84 11.85
N ALA A 119 0.69 3.14 12.10
CA ALA A 119 -0.60 3.81 11.98
C ALA A 119 -0.38 5.27 11.54
N PHE A 120 -1.21 5.79 10.63
CA PHE A 120 -1.05 7.13 10.07
C PHE A 120 -2.38 7.71 9.58
N ASP A 121 -2.63 8.97 9.92
CA ASP A 121 -3.64 9.82 9.27
C ASP A 121 -3.18 11.28 9.36
N ASN A 122 -3.40 12.04 8.28
CA ASN A 122 -3.07 13.45 8.14
C ASN A 122 -4.28 14.30 7.69
N MET A 123 -5.49 13.74 7.73
CA MET A 123 -6.74 14.38 7.32
C MET A 123 -6.81 14.79 5.84
N GLN A 124 -5.89 14.34 4.97
CA GLN A 124 -5.89 14.69 3.55
C GLN A 124 -7.22 14.38 2.85
N ASN A 125 -7.84 13.26 3.21
CA ASN A 125 -9.12 12.83 2.64
C ASN A 125 -10.27 13.80 2.95
N GLN A 126 -10.13 14.65 3.98
CA GLN A 126 -11.12 15.64 4.36
C GLN A 126 -11.04 16.92 3.52
N LYS A 127 -9.93 17.13 2.78
CA LYS A 127 -9.70 18.27 1.86
C LYS A 127 -10.05 19.63 2.49
N ILE A 128 -9.61 19.89 3.71
CA ILE A 128 -9.90 21.15 4.41
C ILE A 128 -9.11 22.28 3.74
N SER A 129 -9.82 23.22 3.12
CA SER A 129 -9.26 24.31 2.31
C SER A 129 -10.02 25.62 2.52
N GLY A 130 -9.58 26.69 1.85
CA GLY A 130 -10.16 28.03 1.92
C GLY A 130 -9.67 28.84 3.12
N THR A 131 -10.53 29.69 3.64
CA THR A 131 -10.28 30.52 4.83
C THR A 131 -11.30 30.17 5.90
N LYS A 132 -10.82 29.78 7.08
CA LYS A 132 -11.65 29.40 8.22
C LYS A 132 -11.05 29.96 9.50
N ASP A 133 -11.91 30.31 10.44
CA ASP A 133 -11.46 30.66 11.79
C ASP A 133 -11.02 29.41 12.58
N TRP A 134 -10.56 29.61 13.80
CA TRP A 134 -10.19 28.53 14.70
C TRP A 134 -11.33 27.54 14.88
N GLU A 135 -11.08 26.29 14.48
CA GLU A 135 -11.99 25.17 14.65
C GLU A 135 -11.23 23.99 15.25
N LYS A 136 -11.94 23.17 16.04
CA LYS A 136 -11.38 21.98 16.65
C LYS A 136 -11.48 20.79 15.69
N TYR A 137 -10.38 20.08 15.53
CA TYR A 137 -10.28 18.87 14.72
C TYR A 137 -9.74 17.70 15.55
N SER A 138 -9.94 16.47 15.06
CA SER A 138 -9.43 15.27 15.73
C SER A 138 -9.15 14.12 14.78
N ILE A 139 -8.17 13.29 15.17
CA ILE A 139 -7.81 12.03 14.53
C ILE A 139 -7.86 10.93 15.59
N THR A 140 -8.44 9.78 15.27
CA THR A 140 -8.40 8.58 16.15
C THR A 140 -7.86 7.41 15.35
N LEU A 141 -6.83 6.75 15.88
CA LEU A 141 -6.21 5.57 15.30
C LEU A 141 -6.19 4.43 16.33
N ASN A 142 -6.04 3.20 15.85
CA ASN A 142 -5.61 2.11 16.72
C ASN A 142 -4.20 2.42 17.23
N TYR A 143 -3.94 2.09 18.49
CA TYR A 143 -2.61 2.18 19.07
C TYR A 143 -1.92 0.81 18.93
N PRO A 144 -1.00 0.65 17.97
CA PRO A 144 -0.49 -0.66 17.59
C PRO A 144 0.48 -1.22 18.63
N GLU A 145 0.44 -2.54 18.79
CA GLU A 145 1.51 -3.27 19.48
C GLU A 145 2.83 -3.07 18.74
N GLY A 146 3.94 -2.91 19.48
CA GLY A 146 5.25 -2.60 18.87
C GLY A 146 5.45 -1.14 18.46
N ALA A 147 4.55 -0.21 18.82
CA ALA A 147 4.81 1.22 18.69
C ALA A 147 6.15 1.60 19.36
N GLU A 148 6.92 2.50 18.78
CA GLU A 148 8.20 3.01 19.31
C GLU A 148 8.16 4.52 19.46
N SER A 149 7.55 5.21 18.49
CA SER A 149 7.43 6.68 18.48
C SER A 149 6.04 7.10 18.01
N ILE A 150 5.52 8.16 18.61
CA ILE A 150 4.31 8.85 18.19
C ILE A 150 4.74 10.21 17.66
N PHE A 151 4.28 10.57 16.47
CA PHE A 151 4.43 11.90 15.91
C PHE A 151 3.06 12.56 15.83
N ILE A 152 2.97 13.78 16.34
CA ILE A 152 1.81 14.64 16.15
C ILE A 152 2.26 15.87 15.37
N ALA A 153 1.41 16.42 14.52
CA ALA A 153 1.76 17.63 13.78
C ALA A 153 0.53 18.41 13.30
N GLY A 154 0.76 19.69 12.96
CA GLY A 154 -0.07 20.40 11.99
C GLY A 154 0.57 20.26 10.59
N ILE A 155 -0.23 20.16 9.54
CA ILE A 155 0.24 20.08 8.15
C ILE A 155 -0.50 21.06 7.25
N LEU A 156 0.23 21.67 6.32
CA LEU A 156 -0.28 22.47 5.21
C LEU A 156 0.35 21.96 3.92
N SER A 157 -0.47 21.63 2.94
CA SER A 157 -0.08 21.34 1.56
C SER A 157 -0.86 22.24 0.61
N GLY A 158 -0.23 22.65 -0.49
CA GLY A 158 -0.78 23.67 -1.36
C GLY A 158 -0.44 25.08 -0.88
N LYS A 159 -1.09 26.07 -1.48
CA LYS A 159 -0.85 27.48 -1.19
C LYS A 159 -1.66 27.89 0.04
N GLY A 160 -1.15 28.79 0.88
CA GLY A 160 -1.90 29.42 1.97
C GLY A 160 -1.11 29.58 3.26
N GLU A 161 -1.84 29.88 4.34
CA GLU A 161 -1.32 29.93 5.70
C GLU A 161 -2.18 29.08 6.63
N ALA A 162 -1.57 28.43 7.61
CA ALA A 162 -2.27 27.67 8.63
C ALA A 162 -1.63 27.91 10.02
N TRP A 163 -2.48 28.05 11.03
CA TRP A 163 -2.11 28.14 12.43
C TRP A 163 -2.66 26.94 13.18
N PHE A 164 -1.89 26.44 14.14
CA PHE A 164 -2.19 25.26 14.94
C PHE A 164 -1.92 25.54 16.41
N ASP A 165 -2.80 25.07 17.27
CA ASP A 165 -2.72 25.30 18.70
C ASP A 165 -3.45 24.22 19.51
N ASP A 166 -3.22 24.19 20.83
CA ASP A 166 -3.93 23.36 21.80
C ASP A 166 -3.97 21.86 21.44
N PHE A 167 -2.83 21.29 21.04
CA PHE A 167 -2.79 19.85 20.78
C PHE A 167 -3.01 19.06 22.08
N LYS A 168 -3.95 18.12 22.02
CA LYS A 168 -4.23 17.16 23.09
C LYS A 168 -4.12 15.74 22.54
N LEU A 169 -3.21 14.96 23.11
CA LEU A 169 -3.04 13.56 22.78
C LEU A 169 -3.56 12.70 23.93
N SER A 170 -4.33 11.67 23.60
CA SER A 170 -4.84 10.71 24.58
C SER A 170 -4.70 9.28 24.10
N ILE A 171 -4.48 8.35 25.03
CA ILE A 171 -4.47 6.91 24.80
C ILE A 171 -5.57 6.29 25.65
N ASP A 172 -6.51 5.58 25.01
CA ASP A 172 -7.76 5.08 25.63
C ASP A 172 -8.50 6.14 26.45
N GLY A 173 -8.56 7.36 25.90
CA GLY A 173 -9.22 8.52 26.52
C GLY A 173 -8.45 9.17 27.68
N LYS A 174 -7.28 8.65 28.07
CA LYS A 174 -6.43 9.22 29.12
C LYS A 174 -5.40 10.17 28.53
N ASP A 175 -5.25 11.33 29.15
CA ASP A 175 -4.35 12.40 28.68
C ASP A 175 -2.87 12.02 28.82
N ILE A 176 -2.11 12.14 27.72
CA ILE A 176 -0.68 11.81 27.66
C ILE A 176 0.16 12.62 28.66
N GLN A 177 -0.27 13.84 29.01
CA GLN A 177 0.43 14.71 29.97
C GLN A 177 0.47 14.08 31.36
N THR A 178 -0.51 13.23 31.68
CA THR A 178 -0.69 12.63 33.01
C THR A 178 -0.57 11.11 33.02
N LEU A 179 -0.58 10.47 31.84
CA LEU A 179 -0.51 9.02 31.71
C LEU A 179 0.86 8.52 32.20
N ASN A 180 0.89 7.40 32.93
CA ASN A 180 2.15 6.82 33.38
C ASN A 180 2.88 6.18 32.21
N GLU A 181 4.18 6.47 32.08
CA GLU A 181 5.04 5.75 31.15
C GLU A 181 5.32 4.34 31.70
N GLU A 182 5.27 3.35 30.82
CA GLU A 182 5.66 1.98 31.11
C GLU A 182 6.95 1.63 30.38
N LYS A 183 7.89 1.01 31.11
CA LYS A 183 9.11 0.48 30.52
C LYS A 183 8.75 -0.74 29.68
N LYS A 184 9.02 -0.67 28.37
CA LYS A 184 8.85 -1.83 27.47
C LYS A 184 9.92 -2.87 27.76
N GLU A 185 9.50 -4.08 28.13
CA GLU A 185 10.39 -5.24 28.11
C GLU A 185 10.60 -5.64 26.64
N LEU A 186 11.81 -5.41 26.15
CA LEU A 186 12.20 -5.82 24.81
C LEU A 186 12.47 -7.32 24.79
N LEU A 187 11.99 -7.99 23.74
CA LEU A 187 12.31 -9.39 23.50
C LEU A 187 13.80 -9.55 23.13
N LYS A 188 14.37 -10.74 23.35
CA LYS A 188 15.79 -11.00 23.09
C LYS A 188 16.19 -10.68 21.65
N ALA A 189 15.31 -10.98 20.68
CA ALA A 189 15.50 -10.63 19.28
C ALA A 189 15.70 -9.11 19.07
N GLN A 190 15.00 -8.26 19.83
CA GLN A 190 15.09 -6.80 19.69
C GLN A 190 16.36 -6.23 20.34
N LEU A 191 16.86 -6.90 21.37
CA LEU A 191 18.08 -6.54 22.09
C LEU A 191 19.35 -6.87 21.32
N ASP A 192 19.28 -7.82 20.39
CA ASP A 192 20.40 -8.22 19.55
C ASP A 192 20.62 -7.20 18.41
N LYS A 193 21.75 -6.49 18.50
CA LYS A 193 22.16 -5.38 17.60
C LYS A 193 23.44 -5.67 16.81
N GLU A 194 23.94 -6.91 16.80
CA GLU A 194 25.27 -7.25 16.27
C GLU A 194 25.50 -6.77 14.83
N PHE A 195 24.48 -6.84 13.97
CA PHE A 195 24.58 -6.54 12.55
C PHE A 195 23.79 -5.30 12.12
N ASP A 196 23.55 -4.35 13.02
CA ASP A 196 22.82 -3.09 12.70
C ASP A 196 23.54 -2.26 11.62
N ASN A 197 24.87 -2.41 11.51
CA ASN A 197 25.73 -1.62 10.61
C ASN A 197 26.28 -2.42 9.41
N GLY A 198 25.76 -3.62 9.13
CA GLY A 198 26.25 -4.48 8.05
C GLY A 198 26.20 -5.95 8.42
N SER A 199 26.00 -6.84 7.44
CA SER A 199 25.92 -8.29 7.70
C SER A 199 27.29 -8.93 7.98
N LEU A 200 28.38 -8.28 7.59
CA LEU A 200 29.76 -8.81 7.61
C LEU A 200 29.95 -10.09 6.76
N VAL A 201 28.92 -10.51 6.02
CA VAL A 201 28.96 -11.69 5.15
C VAL A 201 29.60 -11.32 3.82
N LYS A 202 30.48 -12.21 3.32
CA LYS A 202 31.08 -12.12 1.98
C LYS A 202 30.92 -13.44 1.25
N LEU A 203 30.18 -13.43 0.15
CA LEU A 203 29.89 -14.56 -0.72
C LEU A 203 30.42 -14.24 -2.12
N SER A 204 31.53 -14.86 -2.51
CA SER A 204 32.12 -14.68 -3.84
C SER A 204 32.42 -16.03 -4.49
N ASN A 205 32.45 -16.04 -5.83
CA ASN A 205 32.85 -17.20 -6.64
C ASN A 205 32.06 -18.49 -6.32
N LEU A 206 30.74 -18.38 -6.15
CA LEU A 206 29.90 -19.52 -5.82
C LEU A 206 29.90 -20.57 -6.94
N SER A 207 30.26 -21.80 -6.60
CA SER A 207 30.06 -22.97 -7.46
C SER A 207 28.57 -23.36 -7.51
N SER A 208 28.21 -24.25 -8.44
CA SER A 208 26.86 -24.86 -8.47
C SER A 208 26.47 -25.47 -7.12
N GLU A 209 27.40 -26.16 -6.47
CA GLU A 209 27.16 -26.80 -5.17
C GLU A 209 26.93 -25.76 -4.07
N ASN A 210 27.65 -24.64 -4.09
CA ASN A 210 27.40 -23.55 -3.15
C ASN A 210 25.99 -22.97 -3.34
N ILE A 211 25.52 -22.83 -4.59
CA ILE A 211 24.17 -22.35 -4.89
C ILE A 211 23.12 -23.36 -4.38
N ASP A 212 23.32 -24.66 -4.59
CA ASP A 212 22.42 -25.72 -4.08
C ASP A 212 22.35 -25.70 -2.55
N ASN A 213 23.48 -25.51 -1.89
CA ASN A 213 23.53 -25.42 -0.44
C ASN A 213 22.82 -24.16 0.07
N LEU A 214 23.02 -23.01 -0.58
CA LEU A 214 22.31 -21.77 -0.25
C LEU A 214 20.80 -21.89 -0.53
N GLU A 215 20.38 -22.64 -1.55
CA GLU A 215 18.96 -22.90 -1.77
C GLU A 215 18.36 -23.67 -0.58
N LEU A 216 19.01 -24.76 -0.15
CA LEU A 216 18.57 -25.53 1.00
C LEU A 216 18.54 -24.67 2.28
N LEU A 217 19.55 -23.84 2.50
CA LEU A 217 19.59 -22.93 3.64
C LEU A 217 18.43 -21.95 3.62
N GLY A 218 18.10 -21.36 2.46
CA GLY A 218 16.96 -20.44 2.35
C GLY A 218 15.63 -21.09 2.70
N ARG A 219 15.44 -22.36 2.33
CA ARG A 219 14.26 -23.16 2.70
C ARG A 219 14.22 -23.46 4.20
N VAL A 220 15.35 -23.93 4.76
CA VAL A 220 15.46 -24.25 6.19
C VAL A 220 15.28 -22.99 7.04
N TRP A 221 15.91 -21.87 6.68
CA TRP A 221 15.80 -20.61 7.41
C TRP A 221 14.35 -20.13 7.51
N GLY A 222 13.62 -20.09 6.40
CA GLY A 222 12.22 -19.66 6.41
C GLY A 222 11.27 -20.68 7.04
N PHE A 223 11.54 -21.98 6.87
CA PHE A 223 10.83 -23.02 7.59
C PHE A 223 10.96 -22.83 9.11
N LEU A 224 12.18 -22.68 9.63
CA LEU A 224 12.40 -22.45 11.06
C LEU A 224 11.77 -21.13 11.53
N LYS A 225 11.82 -20.07 10.72
CA LYS A 225 11.19 -18.76 11.03
C LYS A 225 9.72 -18.90 11.44
N TYR A 226 8.96 -19.69 10.69
CA TYR A 226 7.53 -19.80 10.89
C TYR A 226 7.10 -21.00 11.75
N TYR A 227 7.92 -22.05 11.82
CA TYR A 227 7.58 -23.29 12.52
C TYR A 227 8.27 -23.48 13.88
N HIS A 228 9.47 -22.93 14.12
CA HIS A 228 10.24 -23.26 15.33
C HIS A 228 9.70 -22.50 16.57
N PRO A 229 9.34 -23.19 17.66
CA PRO A 229 8.72 -22.57 18.84
C PRO A 229 9.55 -21.44 19.49
N GLU A 230 10.87 -21.61 19.58
CA GLU A 230 11.72 -20.59 20.21
C GLU A 230 11.95 -19.35 19.33
N ILE A 231 11.91 -19.52 18.00
CA ILE A 231 12.00 -18.39 17.07
C ILE A 231 10.67 -17.61 17.11
N ALA A 232 9.54 -18.32 17.11
CA ALA A 232 8.21 -17.72 17.21
C ALA A 232 8.00 -16.92 18.51
N LYS A 233 8.76 -17.19 19.58
CA LYS A 233 8.74 -16.41 20.84
C LYS A 233 9.54 -15.11 20.78
N GLY A 234 10.31 -14.87 19.72
CA GLY A 234 11.21 -13.72 19.62
C GLY A 234 12.49 -13.87 20.46
N ASN A 235 12.93 -15.12 20.71
CA ASN A 235 14.18 -15.35 21.43
C ASN A 235 15.44 -15.08 20.58
N TYR A 236 15.29 -15.02 19.26
CA TYR A 236 16.39 -14.88 18.30
C TYR A 236 16.05 -13.80 17.28
N ASN A 237 17.00 -12.90 17.02
CA ASN A 237 16.97 -12.04 15.85
C ASN A 237 17.29 -12.93 14.64
N TRP A 238 16.25 -13.36 13.94
CA TRP A 238 16.37 -14.47 13.00
C TRP A 238 17.11 -14.09 11.72
N ASP A 239 17.12 -12.80 11.39
CA ASP A 239 17.93 -12.25 10.31
C ASP A 239 19.42 -12.28 10.69
N TYR A 240 19.76 -11.99 11.95
CA TYR A 240 21.15 -12.00 12.42
C TYR A 240 21.69 -13.41 12.64
N GLU A 241 20.85 -14.33 13.09
CA GLU A 241 21.21 -15.75 13.15
C GLU A 241 21.61 -16.30 11.76
N LEU A 242 20.95 -15.83 10.69
CA LEU A 242 21.37 -16.18 9.33
C LEU A 242 22.79 -15.68 9.04
N PHE A 243 23.10 -14.43 9.40
CA PHE A 243 24.43 -13.85 9.16
C PHE A 243 25.53 -14.54 9.97
N ARG A 244 25.24 -14.93 11.21
CA ARG A 244 26.16 -15.75 12.03
C ARG A 244 26.42 -17.13 11.44
N PHE A 245 25.41 -17.71 10.79
CA PHE A 245 25.46 -19.07 10.27
C PHE A 245 26.15 -19.15 8.90
N LEU A 246 25.90 -18.17 8.02
CA LEU A 246 26.36 -18.16 6.63
C LEU A 246 27.87 -18.42 6.45
N PRO A 247 28.81 -17.75 7.15
CA PRO A 247 30.25 -17.96 6.94
C PRO A 247 30.71 -19.40 7.22
N LYS A 248 30.08 -20.10 8.17
CA LYS A 248 30.39 -21.51 8.45
C LYS A 248 29.79 -22.41 7.38
N TYR A 249 28.55 -22.11 7.00
CA TYR A 249 27.77 -22.90 6.07
C TYR A 249 28.31 -22.88 4.64
N THR A 250 28.95 -21.79 4.20
CA THR A 250 29.49 -21.68 2.83
C THR A 250 30.84 -22.37 2.65
N ASN A 251 31.50 -22.75 3.74
CA ASN A 251 32.84 -23.36 3.75
C ASN A 251 32.82 -24.90 3.90
N ILE A 252 31.63 -25.51 3.95
CA ILE A 252 31.45 -26.96 4.03
C ILE A 252 32.06 -27.68 2.82
N GLN A 253 32.53 -28.90 3.04
CA GLN A 253 33.19 -29.71 2.02
C GLN A 253 32.37 -30.93 1.57
N SER A 254 31.22 -31.20 2.23
CA SER A 254 30.35 -32.32 1.86
C SER A 254 28.90 -32.13 2.32
N ASN A 255 27.97 -32.86 1.68
CA ASN A 255 26.56 -32.93 2.08
C ASN A 255 26.36 -33.46 3.51
N SER A 256 27.21 -34.39 3.97
CA SER A 256 27.13 -34.94 5.34
C SER A 256 27.47 -33.89 6.39
N GLU A 257 28.53 -33.10 6.13
CA GLU A 257 28.93 -31.98 6.98
C GLU A 257 27.85 -30.89 7.01
N ARG A 258 27.30 -30.53 5.85
CA ARG A 258 26.17 -29.59 5.71
C ARG A 258 24.99 -29.99 6.58
N ASP A 259 24.52 -31.22 6.42
CA ASP A 259 23.31 -31.69 7.08
C ASP A 259 23.53 -31.78 8.59
N SER A 260 24.74 -32.19 9.02
CA SER A 260 25.15 -32.17 10.43
C SER A 260 25.18 -30.75 10.99
N LEU A 261 25.69 -29.78 10.23
CA LEU A 261 25.75 -28.38 10.65
C LEU A 261 24.34 -27.77 10.82
N ILE A 262 23.42 -28.08 9.90
CA ILE A 262 22.01 -27.66 10.02
C ILE A 262 21.36 -28.28 11.27
N ILE A 263 21.56 -29.58 11.50
CA ILE A 263 21.00 -30.27 12.68
C ILE A 263 21.55 -29.66 13.97
N CYS A 264 22.85 -29.39 14.04
CA CYS A 264 23.49 -28.72 15.17
C CYS A 264 22.91 -27.33 15.41
N TRP A 265 22.67 -26.55 14.34
CA TRP A 265 22.03 -25.25 14.44
C TRP A 265 20.63 -25.38 15.03
N ILE A 266 19.78 -26.26 14.50
CA ILE A 266 18.42 -26.47 15.04
C ILE A 266 18.46 -26.88 16.52
N ASN A 267 19.38 -27.77 16.91
CA ASN A 267 19.52 -28.18 18.31
C ASN A 267 19.95 -27.03 19.25
N SER A 268 20.71 -26.06 18.73
CA SER A 268 21.18 -24.91 19.52
C SER A 268 20.08 -23.87 19.81
N LEU A 269 18.95 -23.91 19.10
CA LEU A 269 17.85 -22.96 19.23
C LEU A 269 16.94 -23.23 20.43
N GLY A 270 17.20 -24.30 21.20
CA GLY A 270 16.41 -24.72 22.34
C GLY A 270 15.56 -25.97 22.10
N GLY A 271 14.91 -26.44 23.17
CA GLY A 271 14.17 -27.70 23.15
C GLY A 271 12.85 -27.62 22.41
N ILE A 272 12.62 -28.57 21.50
CA ILE A 272 11.35 -28.77 20.79
C ILE A 272 10.48 -29.71 21.64
N LYS A 273 9.54 -29.13 22.39
CA LYS A 273 8.59 -29.87 23.22
C LYS A 273 7.47 -30.46 22.36
N GLU A 274 6.89 -31.57 22.81
CA GLU A 274 5.73 -32.17 22.15
C GLU A 274 4.56 -31.17 22.06
N CYS A 275 3.93 -31.09 20.89
CA CYS A 275 2.79 -30.21 20.64
C CYS A 275 1.48 -31.00 20.56
N PRO A 276 0.78 -31.27 21.68
CA PRO A 276 -0.47 -32.04 21.66
C PRO A 276 -1.62 -31.32 20.94
N LYS A 277 -1.48 -30.00 20.71
CA LYS A 277 -2.49 -29.17 20.01
C LYS A 277 -2.25 -29.06 18.51
N CYS A 278 -1.08 -29.48 18.02
CA CYS A 278 -0.74 -29.37 16.60
C CYS A 278 -1.60 -30.32 15.78
N LYS A 279 -2.51 -29.75 14.98
CA LYS A 279 -3.43 -30.53 14.14
C LYS A 279 -2.75 -30.95 12.82
N PRO A 280 -3.14 -32.07 12.20
CA PRO A 280 -2.76 -32.34 10.82
C PRO A 280 -3.37 -31.29 9.89
N THR A 281 -2.78 -31.09 8.71
CA THR A 281 -3.35 -30.28 7.63
C THR A 281 -4.75 -30.78 7.27
N ASP A 282 -5.70 -29.87 7.09
CA ASP A 282 -7.05 -30.17 6.66
C ASP A 282 -7.01 -30.91 5.30
N LYS A 283 -7.78 -32.00 5.22
CA LYS A 283 -7.91 -32.79 4.00
C LYS A 283 -8.52 -31.96 2.86
N ASN A 284 -9.40 -31.02 3.20
CA ASN A 284 -10.14 -30.13 2.31
C ASN A 284 -9.44 -28.76 2.11
N ALA A 285 -8.23 -28.57 2.64
CA ALA A 285 -7.46 -27.37 2.37
C ALA A 285 -7.25 -27.17 0.86
N SER A 286 -7.52 -25.96 0.38
CA SER A 286 -7.34 -25.58 -1.03
C SER A 286 -5.86 -25.50 -1.40
N LEU A 287 -5.02 -25.08 -0.47
CA LEU A 287 -3.57 -25.19 -0.55
C LEU A 287 -3.04 -25.87 0.71
N LYS A 288 -2.02 -26.71 0.53
CA LYS A 288 -1.40 -27.49 1.60
C LYS A 288 0.07 -27.09 1.74
N PRO A 289 0.64 -27.15 2.96
CA PRO A 289 2.06 -26.92 3.17
C PRO A 289 2.90 -27.85 2.28
N ASP A 290 3.88 -27.28 1.58
CA ASP A 290 4.79 -28.04 0.72
C ASP A 290 5.93 -28.64 1.53
N LEU A 291 5.78 -29.92 1.90
CA LEU A 291 6.79 -30.69 2.65
C LEU A 291 7.65 -31.56 1.73
N THR A 292 7.49 -31.47 0.40
CA THR A 292 8.19 -32.35 -0.54
C THR A 292 9.70 -32.20 -0.47
N TRP A 293 10.20 -30.96 -0.33
CA TRP A 293 11.62 -30.68 -0.21
C TRP A 293 12.22 -31.29 1.07
N ILE A 294 11.47 -31.36 2.18
CA ILE A 294 11.91 -32.03 3.42
C ILE A 294 12.05 -33.53 3.19
N ASN A 295 11.11 -34.12 2.46
CA ASN A 295 11.10 -35.55 2.18
C ASN A 295 12.28 -36.02 1.33
N ASN A 296 12.87 -35.11 0.55
CA ASN A 296 14.04 -35.36 -0.30
C ASN A 296 15.38 -35.19 0.43
N GLN A 297 15.37 -34.81 1.71
CA GLN A 297 16.60 -34.70 2.51
C GLN A 297 17.06 -36.07 3.02
N ASN A 298 18.32 -36.13 3.46
CA ASN A 298 18.85 -37.33 4.12
C ASN A 298 18.01 -37.70 5.36
N THR A 299 18.07 -38.97 5.79
CA THR A 299 17.23 -39.51 6.88
C THR A 299 17.32 -38.68 8.17
N ASN A 300 18.52 -38.23 8.55
CA ASN A 300 18.75 -37.51 9.80
C ASN A 300 18.16 -36.10 9.76
N LEU A 301 18.45 -35.35 8.68
CA LEU A 301 17.95 -33.99 8.50
C LEU A 301 16.43 -33.99 8.30
N LYS A 302 15.90 -34.92 7.48
CA LYS A 302 14.45 -35.12 7.31
C LYS A 302 13.76 -35.37 8.64
N SER A 303 14.27 -36.30 9.44
CA SER A 303 13.73 -36.62 10.77
C SER A 303 13.72 -35.38 11.67
N LYS A 304 14.82 -34.61 11.67
CA LYS A 304 14.91 -33.40 12.48
C LYS A 304 13.92 -32.30 12.04
N LEU A 305 13.78 -32.07 10.73
CA LEU A 305 12.83 -31.08 10.19
C LEU A 305 11.38 -31.50 10.45
N LEU A 306 11.04 -32.78 10.29
CA LEU A 306 9.72 -33.30 10.63
C LEU A 306 9.43 -33.23 12.14
N GLN A 307 10.45 -33.38 12.99
CA GLN A 307 10.33 -33.12 14.43
C GLN A 307 9.89 -31.68 14.68
N VAL A 308 10.47 -30.68 14.00
CA VAL A 308 10.03 -29.28 14.10
C VAL A 308 8.58 -29.13 13.61
N TYR A 309 8.25 -29.68 12.44
CA TYR A 309 6.93 -29.54 11.83
C TYR A 309 5.80 -30.13 12.71
N ASN A 310 6.03 -31.31 13.27
CA ASN A 310 5.05 -31.99 14.13
C ASN A 310 4.90 -31.31 15.50
N ASN A 311 5.89 -30.52 15.92
CA ASN A 311 5.95 -29.86 17.21
C ASN A 311 6.07 -28.34 17.08
N ARG A 312 5.46 -27.81 16.02
CA ARG A 312 5.59 -26.43 15.60
C ARG A 312 4.94 -25.45 16.57
N SER A 313 5.32 -24.19 16.46
CA SER A 313 4.65 -23.07 17.14
C SER A 313 3.15 -23.05 16.85
N GLN A 314 2.35 -22.66 17.85
CA GLN A 314 0.91 -22.48 17.75
C GLN A 314 0.53 -21.15 18.40
N GLY A 315 -0.45 -20.46 17.83
CA GLY A 315 -0.96 -19.17 18.28
C GLY A 315 -0.04 -18.01 17.87
N GLN A 316 0.47 -17.29 18.86
CA GLN A 316 1.25 -16.09 18.62
C GLN A 316 2.63 -16.43 18.05
N ASN A 317 3.02 -15.72 16.99
CA ASN A 317 4.34 -15.79 16.40
C ASN A 317 4.92 -14.37 16.30
N TYR A 318 6.19 -14.22 16.64
CA TYR A 318 6.92 -12.95 16.61
C TYR A 318 7.01 -12.35 15.19
N TYR A 319 7.10 -13.16 14.13
CA TYR A 319 7.30 -12.69 12.75
C TYR A 319 6.03 -12.65 11.90
N ILE A 320 4.95 -13.30 12.33
CA ILE A 320 3.72 -13.41 11.54
C ILE A 320 2.47 -13.36 12.42
N GLY A 321 1.44 -12.68 11.95
CA GLY A 321 0.10 -12.66 12.50
C GLY A 321 -0.96 -12.72 11.39
N MET A 322 -2.22 -12.64 11.79
CA MET A 322 -3.34 -12.42 10.87
C MET A 322 -4.07 -11.17 11.29
N VAL A 323 -4.39 -10.30 10.33
CA VAL A 323 -5.20 -9.12 10.60
C VAL A 323 -6.58 -9.56 11.07
N SER A 324 -6.96 -9.10 12.27
CA SER A 324 -8.24 -9.45 12.89
C SER A 324 -9.42 -9.11 11.98
N GLN A 325 -10.43 -9.98 11.92
CA GLN A 325 -11.65 -9.88 11.10
C GLN A 325 -11.45 -9.92 9.57
N ILE A 326 -10.26 -9.56 9.07
CA ILE A 326 -9.95 -9.55 7.64
C ILE A 326 -9.32 -10.89 7.23
N GLY A 327 -8.33 -11.37 7.97
CA GLY A 327 -7.70 -12.67 7.74
C GLY A 327 -6.56 -12.68 6.70
N ASN A 328 -6.00 -11.52 6.35
CA ASN A 328 -4.75 -11.46 5.57
C ASN A 328 -3.53 -11.59 6.51
N PRO A 329 -2.39 -12.13 6.03
CA PRO A 329 -1.16 -12.21 6.82
C PRO A 329 -0.66 -10.81 7.20
N GLU A 330 -0.09 -10.71 8.39
CA GLU A 330 0.58 -9.52 8.91
C GLU A 330 2.04 -9.87 9.22
N PHE A 331 2.98 -9.39 8.41
CA PHE A 331 4.41 -9.65 8.60
C PHE A 331 4.97 -8.68 9.63
N LYS A 332 5.31 -9.21 10.81
CA LYS A 332 5.72 -8.44 11.99
C LYS A 332 7.22 -8.47 12.17
N ASN A 333 7.77 -7.41 12.75
CA ASN A 333 9.19 -7.32 13.13
C ASN A 333 10.17 -7.61 11.97
N GLU A 334 9.77 -7.33 10.73
CA GLU A 334 10.62 -7.42 9.54
C GLU A 334 11.37 -6.09 9.37
N ASN A 335 12.60 -6.00 9.87
CA ASN A 335 13.38 -4.77 9.75
C ASN A 335 13.65 -4.46 8.26
N ALA A 336 13.41 -3.22 7.87
CA ALA A 336 13.58 -2.73 6.52
C ALA A 336 15.04 -2.46 6.15
N TYR A 337 15.93 -2.31 7.14
CA TYR A 337 17.35 -2.00 6.93
C TYR A 337 17.58 -0.86 5.93
N SER A 338 16.80 0.23 6.05
CA SER A 338 16.81 1.35 5.10
C SER A 338 18.14 2.11 5.01
N LYS A 339 19.08 1.84 5.92
CA LYS A 339 20.42 2.43 5.96
C LYS A 339 21.52 1.41 5.60
N MET A 340 21.15 0.25 5.05
CA MET A 340 22.15 -0.73 4.64
C MET A 340 23.06 -0.13 3.56
N SER A 341 24.30 -0.59 3.53
CA SER A 341 25.24 -0.21 2.46
C SER A 341 25.06 -1.11 1.24
N TYR A 342 25.35 -0.59 0.06
CA TYR A 342 25.36 -1.35 -1.18
C TYR A 342 26.79 -1.51 -1.72
N PRO A 343 27.20 -2.71 -2.15
CA PRO A 343 26.52 -4.01 -1.94
C PRO A 343 26.79 -4.58 -0.54
N ASP A 344 25.79 -5.27 0.03
CA ASP A 344 25.94 -6.14 1.21
C ASP A 344 25.36 -7.53 0.89
N ASP A 345 26.18 -8.57 0.93
CA ASP A 345 25.81 -9.92 0.45
C ASP A 345 24.75 -10.55 1.34
N GLY A 346 24.89 -10.41 2.66
CA GLY A 346 23.95 -10.95 3.63
C GLY A 346 22.58 -10.32 3.50
N PHE A 347 22.49 -8.98 3.44
CA PHE A 347 21.20 -8.31 3.31
C PHE A 347 20.51 -8.58 1.97
N ARG A 348 21.26 -8.65 0.86
CA ARG A 348 20.68 -9.01 -0.45
C ARG A 348 20.14 -10.44 -0.44
N LEU A 349 20.86 -11.40 0.14
CA LEU A 349 20.41 -12.78 0.27
C LEU A 349 19.21 -12.90 1.22
N LEU A 350 19.20 -12.16 2.33
CA LEU A 350 18.07 -12.07 3.26
C LEU A 350 16.82 -11.57 2.56
N SER A 351 16.94 -10.55 1.71
CA SER A 351 15.81 -10.02 0.91
C SER A 351 15.16 -11.11 0.07
N LEU A 352 15.98 -11.89 -0.65
CA LEU A 352 15.52 -13.05 -1.41
C LEU A 352 14.86 -14.10 -0.51
N TYR A 353 15.50 -14.52 0.57
CA TYR A 353 14.95 -15.54 1.47
C TYR A 353 13.65 -15.10 2.12
N ARG A 354 13.57 -13.85 2.57
CA ARG A 354 12.37 -13.28 3.20
C ARG A 354 11.21 -13.28 2.20
N TYR A 355 11.38 -12.69 1.02
CA TYR A 355 10.32 -12.65 0.02
C TYR A 355 9.92 -14.07 -0.44
N TRP A 356 10.90 -14.92 -0.78
CA TRP A 356 10.63 -16.27 -1.26
C TRP A 356 9.79 -17.09 -0.28
N ASN A 357 10.15 -17.06 1.01
CA ASN A 357 9.43 -17.79 2.04
C ASN A 357 8.06 -17.16 2.37
N ILE A 358 7.94 -15.83 2.37
CA ILE A 358 6.63 -15.17 2.53
C ILE A 358 5.65 -15.67 1.47
N ILE A 359 6.07 -15.67 0.20
CA ILE A 359 5.23 -16.18 -0.89
C ILE A 359 4.95 -17.67 -0.73
N ASN A 360 5.96 -18.46 -0.34
CA ASN A 360 5.81 -19.91 -0.21
C ASN A 360 4.76 -20.32 0.84
N TYR A 361 4.61 -19.55 1.91
CA TYR A 361 3.74 -19.91 3.05
C TYR A 361 2.46 -19.08 3.14
N PHE A 362 2.42 -17.86 2.59
CA PHE A 362 1.35 -16.90 2.86
C PHE A 362 0.72 -16.28 1.62
N PHE A 363 1.10 -16.69 0.41
CA PHE A 363 0.45 -16.25 -0.82
C PHE A 363 -0.64 -17.24 -1.27
N PRO A 364 -1.92 -16.84 -1.32
CA PRO A 364 -3.05 -17.75 -1.60
C PRO A 364 -3.18 -18.19 -3.06
N TYR A 365 -2.32 -17.66 -3.95
CA TYR A 365 -2.42 -17.87 -5.40
C TYR A 365 -1.16 -18.52 -6.00
N LYS A 366 -0.35 -19.22 -5.18
CA LYS A 366 0.88 -19.89 -5.66
C LYS A 366 0.61 -20.90 -6.78
N HIS A 367 -0.54 -21.57 -6.78
CA HIS A 367 -0.97 -22.50 -7.83
C HIS A 367 -1.33 -21.82 -9.17
N LEU A 368 -1.51 -20.49 -9.16
CA LEU A 368 -1.78 -19.73 -10.37
C LEU A 368 -0.52 -19.20 -11.03
N MET A 369 0.68 -19.39 -10.49
CA MET A 369 1.90 -18.86 -11.13
C MET A 369 2.27 -19.66 -12.39
N ASP A 370 2.76 -18.97 -13.43
CA ASP A 370 3.20 -19.62 -14.68
C ASP A 370 4.42 -20.54 -14.47
N ASN A 371 5.23 -20.23 -13.45
CA ASN A 371 6.44 -20.96 -13.13
C ASN A 371 6.35 -21.55 -11.73
N ASP A 372 6.96 -22.72 -11.55
CA ASP A 372 7.11 -23.34 -10.23
C ASP A 372 7.93 -22.44 -9.30
N TRP A 373 7.27 -21.88 -8.28
CA TRP A 373 7.87 -21.01 -7.27
C TRP A 373 9.07 -21.68 -6.59
N ASN A 374 9.06 -23.01 -6.43
CA ASN A 374 10.16 -23.73 -5.81
C ASN A 374 11.46 -23.58 -6.58
N LYS A 375 11.44 -23.41 -7.91
CA LYS A 375 12.65 -23.25 -8.71
C LYS A 375 13.23 -21.84 -8.64
N LYS A 376 12.42 -20.85 -8.28
CA LYS A 376 12.82 -19.44 -8.30
C LYS A 376 13.90 -19.12 -7.27
N LEU A 377 13.89 -19.76 -6.10
CA LEU A 377 14.92 -19.53 -5.07
C LEU A 377 16.34 -19.74 -5.63
N LYS A 378 16.60 -20.90 -6.25
CA LYS A 378 17.89 -21.23 -6.86
C LYS A 378 18.30 -20.26 -7.96
N VAL A 379 17.34 -19.86 -8.80
CA VAL A 379 17.57 -18.92 -9.92
C VAL A 379 17.99 -17.54 -9.43
N TYR A 380 17.36 -17.05 -8.35
CA TYR A 380 17.60 -15.68 -7.88
C TYR A 380 18.80 -15.53 -6.96
N ILE A 381 19.31 -16.59 -6.32
CA ILE A 381 20.52 -16.53 -5.49
C ILE A 381 21.68 -15.83 -6.23
N PRO A 382 22.11 -16.28 -7.42
CA PRO A 382 23.19 -15.60 -8.14
C PRO A 382 22.81 -14.20 -8.63
N LEU A 383 21.54 -13.94 -8.96
CA LEU A 383 21.10 -12.61 -9.40
C LEU A 383 21.22 -11.58 -8.27
N PHE A 384 20.74 -11.93 -7.08
CA PHE A 384 20.83 -11.06 -5.91
C PHE A 384 22.27 -10.83 -5.49
N LEU A 385 23.13 -11.86 -5.52
CA LEU A 385 24.54 -11.74 -5.13
C LEU A 385 25.43 -11.03 -6.16
N ASN A 386 25.04 -11.03 -7.44
CA ASN A 386 25.75 -10.31 -8.49
C ASN A 386 25.31 -8.85 -8.68
N ALA A 387 24.24 -8.40 -8.01
CA ALA A 387 23.84 -6.99 -8.00
C ALA A 387 24.95 -6.10 -7.40
N LYS A 388 25.50 -5.17 -8.18
CA LYS A 388 26.72 -4.42 -7.80
C LYS A 388 26.43 -3.11 -7.07
N ASP A 389 25.21 -2.63 -7.22
CA ASP A 389 24.75 -1.32 -6.78
C ASP A 389 23.26 -1.39 -6.42
N GLU A 390 22.75 -0.28 -5.88
CA GLU A 390 21.35 -0.14 -5.47
C GLU A 390 20.39 -0.36 -6.64
N LEU A 391 20.64 0.21 -7.83
CA LEU A 391 19.78 0.04 -9.00
C LEU A 391 19.68 -1.43 -9.44
N SER A 392 20.80 -2.13 -9.56
CA SER A 392 20.79 -3.55 -9.96
C SER A 392 20.15 -4.44 -8.89
N TYR A 393 20.23 -4.08 -7.61
CA TYR A 393 19.51 -4.75 -6.53
C TYR A 393 18.00 -4.53 -6.63
N GLU A 394 17.56 -3.28 -6.76
CA GLU A 394 16.15 -2.92 -6.92
C GLU A 394 15.53 -3.59 -8.15
N LEU A 395 16.23 -3.56 -9.30
CA LEU A 395 15.79 -4.21 -10.54
C LEU A 395 15.70 -5.74 -10.38
N THR A 396 16.57 -6.34 -9.57
CA THR A 396 16.50 -7.78 -9.27
C THR A 396 15.32 -8.09 -8.34
N ALA A 397 15.08 -7.25 -7.33
CA ALA A 397 13.96 -7.38 -6.41
C ALA A 397 12.62 -7.24 -7.14
N ILE A 398 12.43 -6.22 -8.00
CA ILE A 398 11.17 -6.04 -8.73
C ILE A 398 10.90 -7.19 -9.72
N GLN A 399 11.95 -7.81 -10.29
CA GLN A 399 11.79 -9.01 -11.13
C GLN A 399 11.27 -10.20 -10.31
N LEU A 400 11.86 -10.47 -9.14
CA LEU A 400 11.38 -11.51 -8.23
C LEU A 400 9.94 -11.24 -7.77
N ILE A 401 9.64 -9.98 -7.47
CA ILE A 401 8.29 -9.54 -7.09
C ILE A 401 7.32 -9.78 -8.26
N GLY A 402 7.70 -9.42 -9.49
CA GLY A 402 6.89 -9.61 -10.68
C GLY A 402 6.60 -11.06 -11.05
N ASP A 403 7.46 -12.00 -10.64
CA ASP A 403 7.29 -13.43 -10.90
C ASP A 403 6.07 -14.04 -10.20
N ILE A 404 5.49 -13.39 -9.18
CA ILE A 404 4.27 -13.88 -8.52
C ILE A 404 2.99 -13.53 -9.30
N GLN A 405 3.09 -12.61 -10.28
CA GLN A 405 2.00 -12.21 -11.17
C GLN A 405 0.78 -11.67 -10.41
N ASP A 406 1.02 -10.68 -9.55
CA ASP A 406 0.01 -9.97 -8.77
C ASP A 406 0.19 -8.46 -8.99
N ALA A 407 -0.87 -7.76 -9.43
CA ALA A 407 -0.82 -6.32 -9.67
C ALA A 407 -0.72 -5.48 -8.39
N HIS A 408 -0.95 -6.06 -7.20
CA HIS A 408 -0.59 -5.41 -5.94
C HIS A 408 0.93 -5.50 -5.65
N ALA A 409 1.60 -6.52 -6.17
CA ALA A 409 3.01 -6.77 -5.89
C ALA A 409 3.91 -5.90 -6.76
N ASN A 410 4.22 -4.71 -6.27
CA ASN A 410 5.12 -3.75 -6.90
C ASN A 410 6.00 -3.11 -5.82
N LEU A 411 7.03 -2.35 -6.21
CA LEU A 411 7.78 -1.55 -5.24
C LEU A 411 7.07 -0.22 -5.02
N TRP A 412 6.52 -0.06 -3.83
CA TRP A 412 5.79 1.13 -3.39
C TRP A 412 6.65 2.06 -2.53
N GLY A 413 7.86 1.63 -2.15
CA GLY A 413 8.85 2.43 -1.44
C GLY A 413 10.25 1.83 -1.54
N GLY A 414 11.27 2.66 -1.30
CA GLY A 414 12.70 2.29 -1.39
C GLY A 414 13.21 2.06 -2.81
N ALA A 415 12.45 2.41 -3.85
CA ALA A 415 12.78 2.18 -5.25
C ALA A 415 13.19 3.47 -5.98
N ASP A 416 13.95 4.33 -5.30
CA ASP A 416 14.33 5.63 -5.82
C ASP A 416 15.26 5.51 -7.02
N LYS A 417 16.11 4.47 -7.09
CA LYS A 417 16.96 4.25 -8.27
C LYS A 417 16.18 3.74 -9.48
N ILE A 418 15.16 2.90 -9.30
CA ILE A 418 14.24 2.54 -10.39
C ILE A 418 13.50 3.78 -10.89
N ASP A 419 13.04 4.66 -10.02
CA ASP A 419 12.34 5.89 -10.43
C ASP A 419 13.28 6.85 -11.16
N GLU A 420 14.53 6.99 -10.72
CA GLU A 420 15.58 7.72 -11.43
C GLU A 420 15.87 7.08 -12.81
N TRP A 421 15.95 5.75 -12.88
CA TRP A 421 16.17 5.01 -14.12
C TRP A 421 15.02 5.17 -15.13
N LYS A 422 13.77 5.21 -14.65
CA LYS A 422 12.60 5.50 -15.50
C LYS A 422 12.63 6.93 -16.03
N GLY A 423 13.14 7.88 -15.24
CA GLY A 423 13.40 9.27 -15.64
C GLY A 423 12.48 10.28 -14.96
N THR A 424 12.99 11.42 -14.52
CA THR A 424 12.23 12.36 -13.66
C THR A 424 11.38 13.39 -14.41
N ASN A 425 11.58 13.56 -15.72
CA ASN A 425 10.80 14.49 -16.53
C ASN A 425 9.81 13.76 -17.42
N TYR A 426 8.63 14.35 -17.63
CA TYR A 426 7.48 13.76 -18.31
C TYR A 426 7.03 14.62 -19.50
N SER A 427 6.44 13.95 -20.50
CA SER A 427 5.71 14.63 -21.57
C SER A 427 4.37 15.14 -21.05
N GLN A 428 3.85 16.22 -21.64
CA GLN A 428 2.49 16.71 -21.39
C GLN A 428 1.39 15.82 -21.99
N LEU A 429 1.75 14.76 -22.72
CA LEU A 429 0.83 13.79 -23.32
C LEU A 429 0.49 12.65 -22.34
N HIS A 430 -0.78 12.26 -22.32
CA HIS A 430 -1.24 11.01 -21.72
C HIS A 430 -1.52 9.99 -22.83
N VAL A 431 -0.95 8.79 -22.68
CA VAL A 431 -1.01 7.71 -23.67
C VAL A 431 -1.55 6.43 -23.07
N ARG A 432 -2.28 5.66 -23.87
CA ARG A 432 -2.81 4.34 -23.50
C ARG A 432 -2.64 3.37 -24.66
N PHE A 433 -2.67 2.07 -24.36
CA PHE A 433 -2.74 1.05 -25.40
C PHE A 433 -4.19 0.88 -25.87
N ILE A 434 -4.46 1.22 -27.13
CA ILE A 434 -5.76 1.07 -27.80
C ILE A 434 -5.52 0.23 -29.05
N GLU A 435 -6.26 -0.87 -29.22
CA GLU A 435 -6.05 -1.82 -30.33
C GLU A 435 -4.57 -2.25 -30.47
N ASN A 436 -3.93 -2.52 -29.33
CA ASN A 436 -2.51 -2.88 -29.19
C ASN A 436 -1.50 -1.82 -29.69
N GLN A 437 -1.93 -0.58 -29.91
CA GLN A 437 -1.09 0.54 -30.33
C GLN A 437 -0.98 1.57 -29.21
N LEU A 438 0.18 2.25 -29.08
CA LEU A 438 0.35 3.33 -28.12
C LEU A 438 -0.28 4.61 -28.67
N VAL A 439 -1.43 5.00 -28.12
CA VAL A 439 -2.27 6.08 -28.64
C VAL A 439 -2.30 7.26 -27.68
N VAL A 440 -2.19 8.47 -28.21
CA VAL A 440 -2.45 9.71 -27.46
C VAL A 440 -3.93 9.78 -27.11
N THR A 441 -4.25 9.79 -25.82
CA THR A 441 -5.65 9.75 -25.33
C THR A 441 -6.06 10.99 -24.56
N ASP A 442 -5.12 11.75 -24.00
CA ASP A 442 -5.39 13.01 -23.31
C ASP A 442 -4.11 13.87 -23.23
N TYR A 443 -4.25 15.09 -22.68
CA TYR A 443 -3.15 15.99 -22.33
C TYR A 443 -3.22 16.31 -20.84
N TYR A 444 -2.09 16.24 -20.13
CA TYR A 444 -2.05 16.63 -18.72
C TYR A 444 -2.28 18.14 -18.53
N ILE A 445 -1.94 18.95 -19.53
CA ILE A 445 -2.23 20.39 -19.55
C ILE A 445 -2.85 20.75 -20.90
N ASN A 446 -4.12 21.16 -20.89
CA ASN A 446 -4.86 21.53 -22.09
C ASN A 446 -4.24 22.72 -22.83
N ASP A 447 -3.71 23.70 -22.09
CA ASP A 447 -3.12 24.92 -22.66
C ASP A 447 -1.88 24.64 -23.51
N LEU A 448 -1.19 23.52 -23.26
CA LEU A 448 0.00 23.12 -24.00
C LEU A 448 -0.33 22.27 -25.25
N LYS A 449 -1.61 22.04 -25.56
CA LYS A 449 -2.04 21.24 -26.72
C LYS A 449 -1.53 21.79 -28.04
N SER A 450 -1.59 23.11 -28.23
CA SER A 450 -1.09 23.80 -29.43
C SER A 450 0.43 23.67 -29.58
N GLU A 451 1.16 23.64 -28.46
CA GLU A 451 2.62 23.48 -28.45
C GLU A 451 3.08 22.05 -28.79
N VAL A 452 2.33 21.02 -28.35
CA VAL A 452 2.70 19.62 -28.67
C VAL A 452 2.60 19.37 -30.16
N GLY A 453 1.55 19.88 -30.81
CA GLY A 453 1.21 19.56 -32.20
C GLY A 453 0.95 18.07 -32.48
N LEU A 454 0.58 17.28 -31.47
CA LEU A 454 -0.04 15.95 -31.62
C LEU A 454 -1.52 16.05 -31.27
N LYS A 455 -2.34 15.18 -31.85
CA LYS A 455 -3.80 15.08 -31.66
C LYS A 455 -4.16 13.82 -30.87
N ILE A 456 -5.31 13.85 -30.19
CA ILE A 456 -5.92 12.63 -29.63
C ILE A 456 -6.19 11.66 -30.79
N GLY A 457 -5.75 10.40 -30.62
CA GLY A 457 -5.82 9.37 -31.66
C GLY A 457 -4.57 9.27 -32.56
N ASP A 458 -3.53 10.06 -32.31
CA ASP A 458 -2.21 9.84 -32.92
C ASP A 458 -1.55 8.59 -32.32
N VAL A 459 -0.91 7.79 -33.16
CA VAL A 459 -0.26 6.53 -32.77
C VAL A 459 1.25 6.73 -32.70
N ILE A 460 1.85 6.52 -31.53
CA ILE A 460 3.31 6.54 -31.36
C ILE A 460 3.88 5.16 -31.69
N THR A 461 4.82 5.10 -32.64
CA THR A 461 5.44 3.86 -33.14
C THR A 461 6.86 3.65 -32.63
N LYS A 462 7.60 4.72 -32.33
CA LYS A 462 8.95 4.65 -31.74
C LYS A 462 9.20 5.74 -30.71
N ILE A 463 10.11 5.47 -29.78
CA ILE A 463 10.65 6.42 -28.81
C ILE A 463 12.17 6.31 -28.84
N ASN A 464 12.87 7.42 -29.11
CA ASN A 464 14.32 7.48 -29.29
C ASN A 464 14.86 6.39 -30.23
N GLY A 465 14.20 6.22 -31.38
CA GLY A 465 14.56 5.22 -32.40
C GLY A 465 14.17 3.76 -32.09
N LYS A 466 13.77 3.41 -30.86
CA LYS A 466 13.28 2.05 -30.52
C LYS A 466 11.79 1.92 -30.76
N SER A 467 11.35 0.83 -31.38
CA SER A 467 9.92 0.53 -31.54
C SER A 467 9.23 0.28 -30.19
N ILE A 468 7.92 0.55 -30.12
CA ILE A 468 7.14 0.29 -28.91
C ILE A 468 7.22 -1.19 -28.51
N ASP A 469 7.18 -2.12 -29.46
CA ASP A 469 7.28 -3.56 -29.18
C ASP A 469 8.64 -3.95 -28.58
N GLU A 470 9.75 -3.38 -29.07
CA GLU A 470 11.07 -3.57 -28.47
C GLU A 470 11.12 -3.05 -27.03
N ILE A 471 10.54 -1.88 -26.77
CA ILE A 471 10.49 -1.29 -25.42
C ILE A 471 9.64 -2.16 -24.48
N ILE A 472 8.49 -2.65 -24.93
CA ILE A 472 7.64 -3.56 -24.16
C ILE A 472 8.43 -4.82 -23.82
N LYS A 473 9.08 -5.45 -24.81
CA LYS A 473 9.87 -6.67 -24.60
C LYS A 473 11.01 -6.47 -23.60
N GLU A 474 11.72 -5.35 -23.69
CA GLU A 474 12.85 -5.00 -22.81
C GLU A 474 12.38 -4.75 -21.37
N LYS A 475 11.30 -3.97 -21.21
CA LYS A 475 10.89 -3.44 -19.91
C LYS A 475 9.87 -4.29 -19.16
N SER A 476 9.09 -5.14 -19.82
CA SER A 476 7.95 -5.85 -19.21
C SER A 476 8.28 -6.62 -17.93
N LYS A 477 9.48 -7.17 -17.81
CA LYS A 477 9.94 -7.90 -16.61
C LYS A 477 10.08 -7.03 -15.35
N TYR A 478 10.08 -5.71 -15.50
CA TYR A 478 10.11 -4.73 -14.40
C TYR A 478 8.74 -4.12 -14.10
N TYR A 479 7.67 -4.60 -14.75
CA TYR A 479 6.29 -4.18 -14.52
C TYR A 479 5.46 -5.38 -14.05
N PRO A 480 5.46 -5.66 -12.74
CA PRO A 480 4.57 -6.64 -12.13
C PRO A 480 3.11 -6.34 -12.44
N ALA A 481 2.36 -7.37 -12.79
CA ALA A 481 0.94 -7.29 -13.10
C ALA A 481 0.33 -8.70 -13.12
N SER A 482 -0.97 -8.80 -12.83
CA SER A 482 -1.66 -10.09 -12.87
C SER A 482 -1.96 -10.58 -14.30
N ASN A 483 -2.10 -9.66 -15.26
CA ASN A 483 -2.34 -9.96 -16.67
C ASN A 483 -1.73 -8.91 -17.61
N THR A 484 -1.72 -9.22 -18.92
CA THR A 484 -1.11 -8.38 -19.94
C THR A 484 -1.77 -6.99 -20.07
N PRO A 485 -3.11 -6.84 -20.11
CA PRO A 485 -3.74 -5.51 -20.14
C PRO A 485 -3.28 -4.60 -19.00
N THR A 486 -3.21 -5.14 -17.78
CA THR A 486 -2.74 -4.42 -16.59
C THR A 486 -1.26 -4.02 -16.69
N ARG A 487 -0.42 -4.91 -17.22
CA ARG A 487 0.99 -4.59 -17.46
C ARG A 487 1.15 -3.44 -18.44
N LEU A 488 0.41 -3.49 -19.53
CA LEU A 488 0.43 -2.45 -20.57
C LEU A 488 -0.11 -1.12 -20.05
N ARG A 489 -1.17 -1.14 -19.24
CA ARG A 489 -1.66 0.03 -18.49
C ARG A 489 -0.53 0.68 -17.69
N ASP A 490 0.13 -0.08 -16.81
CA ASP A 490 1.17 0.49 -15.93
C ASP A 490 2.43 0.91 -16.71
N LEU A 491 2.80 0.17 -17.75
CA LEU A 491 3.93 0.51 -18.61
C LEU A 491 3.66 1.81 -19.40
N SER A 492 2.45 2.01 -19.91
CA SER A 492 2.10 3.21 -20.70
C SER A 492 2.28 4.52 -19.93
N ALA A 493 2.03 4.52 -18.62
CA ALA A 493 2.21 5.68 -17.75
C ALA A 493 3.69 6.16 -17.64
N ASP A 494 4.64 5.27 -17.94
CA ASP A 494 6.08 5.49 -17.80
C ASP A 494 6.82 5.49 -19.16
N LEU A 495 6.13 5.43 -20.31
CA LEU A 495 6.80 5.38 -21.63
C LEU A 495 7.33 6.74 -22.10
N LEU A 496 6.65 7.84 -21.77
CA LEU A 496 7.02 9.20 -22.19
C LEU A 496 7.69 10.01 -21.08
N ARG A 497 8.56 9.35 -20.29
CA ARG A 497 9.44 9.98 -19.29
C ARG A 497 10.91 9.71 -19.56
N SER A 498 11.78 10.64 -19.13
CA SER A 498 13.24 10.59 -19.28
C SER A 498 13.93 11.56 -18.32
N ASN A 499 15.21 11.34 -18.02
CA ASN A 499 16.05 12.34 -17.32
C ASN A 499 16.47 13.51 -18.23
N ALA A 500 16.37 13.35 -19.55
CA ALA A 500 16.57 14.44 -20.49
C ALA A 500 15.40 15.44 -20.46
N LYS A 501 15.64 16.66 -20.94
CA LYS A 501 14.58 17.68 -21.10
C LYS A 501 13.77 17.51 -22.38
N LYS A 502 14.11 16.52 -23.21
CA LYS A 502 13.47 16.25 -24.50
C LYS A 502 13.45 14.75 -24.77
N ILE A 503 12.48 14.30 -25.54
CA ILE A 503 12.39 12.92 -26.04
C ILE A 503 11.99 12.93 -27.52
N GLU A 504 12.58 12.07 -28.33
CA GLU A 504 12.18 11.93 -29.73
C GLU A 504 11.12 10.83 -29.86
N ILE A 505 10.09 11.10 -30.63
CA ILE A 505 9.06 10.11 -30.99
C ILE A 505 8.88 10.02 -32.49
N GLU A 506 8.58 8.82 -32.97
CA GLU A 506 8.00 8.57 -34.29
C GLU A 506 6.50 8.29 -34.08
N PHE A 507 5.63 8.94 -34.86
CA PHE A 507 4.18 8.79 -34.74
C PHE A 507 3.46 8.85 -36.09
N LYS A 508 2.22 8.37 -36.12
CA LYS A 508 1.30 8.41 -37.28
C LYS A 508 0.03 9.16 -36.90
N SER A 509 -0.27 10.22 -37.64
CA SER A 509 -1.54 10.95 -37.59
C SER A 509 -2.61 10.24 -38.45
N SER A 510 -3.87 10.70 -38.39
CA SER A 510 -5.03 10.22 -39.18
C SER A 510 -4.78 9.94 -40.66
N ASP A 511 -3.76 10.59 -41.21
CA ASP A 511 -3.31 10.66 -42.58
C ASP A 511 -2.28 9.56 -42.94
N TYR A 512 -2.03 8.60 -42.03
CA TYR A 512 -1.10 7.45 -42.15
C TYR A 512 0.36 7.77 -42.47
N MET A 513 0.71 9.05 -42.63
CA MET A 513 2.09 9.50 -42.82
C MET A 513 2.86 9.42 -41.50
N THR A 514 4.00 8.76 -41.54
CA THR A 514 4.95 8.72 -40.42
C THR A 514 5.63 10.08 -40.25
N GLN A 515 5.66 10.58 -39.03
CA GLN A 515 6.30 11.84 -38.66
C GLN A 515 7.24 11.61 -37.47
N ILE A 516 8.33 12.38 -37.40
CA ILE A 516 9.26 12.39 -36.27
C ILE A 516 9.14 13.73 -35.56
N LYS A 517 9.08 13.72 -34.23
CA LYS A 517 9.02 14.94 -33.44
C LYS A 517 9.78 14.80 -32.13
N THR A 518 10.45 15.89 -31.76
CA THR A 518 11.08 16.03 -30.46
C THR A 518 10.12 16.73 -29.50
N LEU A 519 9.66 16.03 -28.47
CA LEU A 519 8.82 16.57 -27.42
C LEU A 519 9.68 17.18 -26.32
N LYS A 520 9.23 18.31 -25.76
CA LYS A 520 9.79 18.86 -24.53
C LYS A 520 9.25 18.07 -23.33
N LEU A 521 10.13 17.81 -22.36
CA LEU A 521 9.78 17.17 -21.10
C LEU A 521 9.86 18.17 -19.96
N TYR A 522 9.04 17.92 -18.95
CA TYR A 522 8.79 18.81 -17.83
C TYR A 522 8.98 18.07 -16.51
N PRO A 523 9.46 18.73 -15.44
CA PRO A 523 9.44 18.15 -14.10
C PRO A 523 8.04 17.66 -13.76
N ARG A 524 7.93 16.50 -13.11
CA ARG A 524 6.64 15.88 -12.73
C ARG A 524 5.65 16.88 -12.13
N ASP A 525 6.12 17.68 -11.18
CA ASP A 525 5.28 18.59 -10.38
C ASP A 525 4.79 19.81 -11.16
N SER A 526 5.29 20.03 -12.38
CA SER A 526 4.79 21.07 -13.28
C SER A 526 3.66 20.59 -14.19
N LEU A 527 3.25 19.33 -14.09
CA LEU A 527 2.17 18.72 -14.88
C LEU A 527 1.08 18.18 -13.94
N ASN A 528 -0.18 18.23 -14.36
CA ASN A 528 -1.31 17.63 -13.63
C ASN A 528 -1.38 16.12 -13.89
N ILE A 529 -0.30 15.39 -13.57
CA ILE A 529 -0.18 13.96 -13.87
C ILE A 529 -1.15 13.17 -12.99
N TYR A 530 -2.03 12.43 -13.65
CA TYR A 530 -2.82 11.36 -13.06
C TYR A 530 -2.33 10.01 -13.60
N ARG A 531 -2.47 8.93 -12.80
CA ARG A 531 -1.88 7.62 -13.14
C ARG A 531 -2.81 6.73 -13.99
N TRP A 532 -4.05 6.52 -13.54
CA TRP A 532 -4.98 5.57 -14.19
C TRP A 532 -6.13 6.29 -14.88
N TYR A 533 -6.73 7.27 -14.21
CA TYR A 533 -7.84 8.05 -14.71
C TYR A 533 -7.78 9.46 -14.12
N LYS A 534 -8.36 10.43 -14.83
CA LYS A 534 -8.40 11.83 -14.43
C LYS A 534 -9.31 12.03 -13.23
N THR A 535 -8.90 12.84 -12.26
CA THR A 535 -9.77 13.24 -11.15
C THR A 535 -10.87 14.16 -11.66
N ILE A 536 -12.12 13.85 -11.32
CA ILE A 536 -13.29 14.68 -11.64
C ILE A 536 -13.86 15.33 -10.38
N GLU A 537 -14.48 16.50 -10.53
CA GLU A 537 -15.21 17.20 -9.46
C GLU A 537 -16.74 17.09 -9.63
N ASP A 538 -17.19 16.42 -10.68
CA ASP A 538 -18.59 16.23 -10.99
C ASP A 538 -19.34 15.42 -9.92
N LYS A 539 -20.66 15.62 -9.88
CA LYS A 539 -21.57 14.80 -9.08
C LYS A 539 -21.38 13.32 -9.40
N SER A 540 -21.46 12.51 -8.36
CA SER A 540 -21.35 11.05 -8.46
C SER A 540 -22.50 10.39 -9.22
N TYR A 541 -23.60 11.10 -9.43
CA TYR A 541 -24.73 10.63 -10.23
C TYR A 541 -25.40 11.76 -11.01
N LYS A 542 -26.04 11.39 -12.12
CA LYS A 542 -26.87 12.29 -12.95
C LYS A 542 -27.91 11.50 -13.74
N MET A 543 -28.99 12.17 -14.12
CA MET A 543 -29.96 11.64 -15.07
C MET A 543 -29.47 11.89 -16.51
N LEU A 544 -29.51 10.85 -17.34
CA LEU A 544 -29.26 10.94 -18.78
C LEU A 544 -30.60 11.00 -19.54
N GLU A 545 -30.51 11.19 -20.86
CA GLU A 545 -31.66 11.03 -21.75
C GLU A 545 -32.29 9.63 -21.62
N ASN A 546 -33.53 9.49 -22.08
CA ASN A 546 -34.29 8.23 -22.03
C ASN A 546 -34.59 7.70 -20.61
N ASN A 547 -34.53 8.55 -19.59
CA ASN A 547 -34.81 8.18 -18.19
C ASN A 547 -33.83 7.09 -17.69
N ILE A 548 -32.53 7.34 -17.88
CA ILE A 548 -31.44 6.45 -17.49
C ILE A 548 -30.61 7.13 -16.40
N GLY A 549 -30.44 6.48 -15.26
CA GLY A 549 -29.52 6.95 -14.22
C GLY A 549 -28.07 6.63 -14.60
N TYR A 550 -27.14 7.55 -14.39
CA TYR A 550 -25.70 7.30 -14.47
C TYR A 550 -25.07 7.55 -13.10
N VAL A 551 -24.22 6.63 -12.65
CA VAL A 551 -23.45 6.73 -11.41
C VAL A 551 -21.97 6.46 -11.71
N THR A 552 -21.10 7.35 -11.30
CA THR A 552 -19.65 7.11 -11.21
C THR A 552 -19.26 6.83 -9.78
N LEU A 553 -18.48 5.78 -9.55
CA LEU A 553 -18.00 5.47 -8.19
C LEU A 553 -16.82 6.35 -7.76
N GLN A 554 -16.26 7.13 -8.68
CA GLN A 554 -15.08 7.95 -8.42
C GLN A 554 -15.32 9.03 -7.37
N THR A 555 -16.49 9.68 -7.38
CA THR A 555 -16.82 10.79 -6.48
C THR A 555 -17.98 10.46 -5.53
N ILE A 556 -18.45 9.21 -5.54
CA ILE A 556 -19.59 8.78 -4.73
C ILE A 556 -19.31 8.91 -3.25
N LYS A 557 -20.28 9.48 -2.53
CA LYS A 557 -20.28 9.62 -1.08
C LYS A 557 -21.39 8.79 -0.45
N GLN A 558 -21.29 8.54 0.85
CA GLN A 558 -22.30 7.77 1.58
C GLN A 558 -23.69 8.43 1.50
N GLU A 559 -23.77 9.75 1.55
CA GLU A 559 -25.04 10.49 1.43
C GLU A 559 -25.69 10.43 0.04
N ASP A 560 -24.92 10.13 -1.01
CA ASP A 560 -25.44 10.04 -2.38
C ASP A 560 -26.29 8.79 -2.57
N ILE A 561 -26.00 7.72 -1.83
CA ILE A 561 -26.65 6.41 -1.97
C ILE A 561 -28.17 6.51 -1.82
N SER A 562 -28.64 7.23 -0.79
CA SER A 562 -30.09 7.39 -0.57
C SER A 562 -30.75 8.24 -1.65
N LYS A 563 -30.04 9.22 -2.20
CA LYS A 563 -30.53 10.07 -3.30
C LYS A 563 -30.61 9.28 -4.60
N ILE A 564 -29.57 8.52 -4.93
CA ILE A 564 -29.53 7.59 -6.07
C ILE A 564 -30.71 6.61 -5.99
N LYS A 565 -30.91 5.93 -4.84
CA LYS A 565 -32.04 5.01 -4.66
C LYS A 565 -33.39 5.69 -4.90
N ASN A 566 -33.56 6.94 -4.44
CA ASN A 566 -34.83 7.67 -4.56
C ASN A 566 -35.08 8.24 -5.96
N GLU A 567 -34.07 8.85 -6.57
CA GLU A 567 -34.18 9.50 -7.89
C GLU A 567 -34.24 8.49 -9.03
N PHE A 568 -33.52 7.37 -8.91
CA PHE A 568 -33.44 6.36 -9.97
C PHE A 568 -34.39 5.18 -9.74
N LYS A 569 -35.35 5.26 -8.82
CA LYS A 569 -36.26 4.13 -8.54
C LYS A 569 -37.13 3.72 -9.72
N ASP A 570 -37.53 4.69 -10.54
CA ASP A 570 -38.44 4.52 -11.68
C ASP A 570 -37.71 4.72 -13.03
N THR A 571 -36.37 4.70 -13.05
CA THR A 571 -35.60 4.76 -14.30
C THR A 571 -35.73 3.47 -15.10
N LYS A 572 -35.51 3.55 -16.42
CA LYS A 572 -35.44 2.34 -17.28
C LYS A 572 -34.25 1.47 -16.92
N GLY A 573 -33.14 2.12 -16.58
CA GLY A 573 -31.91 1.45 -16.17
C GLY A 573 -30.95 2.40 -15.48
N ILE A 574 -29.95 1.82 -14.84
CA ILE A 574 -28.86 2.54 -14.19
C ILE A 574 -27.55 2.03 -14.80
N ILE A 575 -26.68 2.97 -15.19
CA ILE A 575 -25.31 2.70 -15.60
C ILE A 575 -24.40 2.99 -14.41
N ILE A 576 -23.61 2.00 -13.98
CA ILE A 576 -22.58 2.15 -12.96
C ILE A 576 -21.21 2.13 -13.63
N ASP A 577 -20.47 3.22 -13.54
CA ASP A 577 -19.14 3.35 -14.11
C ASP A 577 -18.05 3.02 -13.07
N ILE A 578 -17.43 1.85 -13.22
CA ILE A 578 -16.34 1.32 -12.37
C ILE A 578 -15.02 1.29 -13.15
N ARG A 579 -14.90 2.06 -14.24
CA ARG A 579 -13.62 2.30 -14.94
C ARG A 579 -12.67 3.21 -14.14
N ASN A 580 -13.08 3.56 -12.92
CA ASN A 580 -12.41 4.38 -11.91
C ASN A 580 -12.41 3.63 -10.56
N TYR A 581 -11.63 4.09 -9.60
CA TYR A 581 -11.60 3.48 -8.27
C TYR A 581 -12.72 4.05 -7.37
N PRO A 582 -13.51 3.21 -6.69
CA PRO A 582 -14.60 3.69 -5.84
C PRO A 582 -14.11 4.53 -4.65
N SER A 583 -14.68 5.72 -4.44
CA SER A 583 -14.41 6.57 -3.27
C SER A 583 -15.14 6.11 -1.99
N THR A 584 -16.27 5.41 -2.14
CA THR A 584 -17.03 4.82 -1.02
C THR A 584 -17.20 3.33 -1.25
N PHE A 585 -17.17 2.55 -0.16
CA PHE A 585 -17.45 1.12 -0.19
C PHE A 585 -18.96 0.86 -0.30
N VAL A 586 -19.44 0.58 -1.52
CA VAL A 586 -20.86 0.42 -1.86
C VAL A 586 -21.41 -1.01 -2.08
N PRO A 587 -20.63 -2.12 -2.03
CA PRO A 587 -21.16 -3.46 -2.28
C PRO A 587 -22.45 -3.80 -1.52
N PHE A 588 -22.55 -3.49 -0.23
CA PHE A 588 -23.75 -3.82 0.55
C PHE A 588 -24.83 -2.75 0.47
N SER A 589 -24.46 -1.47 0.43
CA SER A 589 -25.41 -0.36 0.50
C SER A 589 -26.15 -0.11 -0.81
N LEU A 590 -25.46 -0.23 -1.96
CA LEU A 590 -26.09 -0.22 -3.28
C LEU A 590 -26.42 -1.64 -3.78
N GLY A 591 -25.61 -2.64 -3.45
CA GLY A 591 -25.89 -4.02 -3.88
C GLY A 591 -27.19 -4.56 -3.31
N SER A 592 -27.57 -4.20 -2.08
CA SER A 592 -28.84 -4.61 -1.48
C SER A 592 -30.07 -4.14 -2.26
N TYR A 593 -29.91 -3.05 -3.02
CA TYR A 593 -30.97 -2.45 -3.82
C TYR A 593 -31.22 -3.18 -5.14
N ILE A 594 -30.27 -4.00 -5.61
CA ILE A 594 -30.35 -4.66 -6.93
C ILE A 594 -30.59 -6.18 -6.84
N VAL A 595 -30.66 -6.75 -5.63
CA VAL A 595 -30.96 -8.16 -5.38
C VAL A 595 -32.38 -8.39 -4.85
N LYS A 596 -33.07 -9.39 -5.38
CA LYS A 596 -34.44 -9.80 -4.95
C LYS A 596 -34.47 -10.62 -3.67
N SER A 597 -33.39 -11.32 -3.37
CA SER A 597 -33.19 -12.15 -2.18
C SER A 597 -31.72 -12.05 -1.76
N SER A 598 -31.38 -12.60 -0.58
CA SER A 598 -29.97 -12.76 -0.23
C SER A 598 -29.26 -13.61 -1.29
N THR A 599 -28.17 -13.10 -1.86
CA THR A 599 -27.49 -13.72 -3.01
C THR A 599 -25.98 -13.85 -2.75
N PRO A 600 -25.42 -15.07 -2.78
CA PRO A 600 -23.96 -15.26 -2.74
C PRO A 600 -23.25 -14.54 -3.87
N PHE A 601 -22.17 -13.82 -3.56
CA PHE A 601 -21.38 -13.12 -4.59
C PHE A 601 -19.87 -13.36 -4.49
N VAL A 602 -19.37 -13.77 -3.32
CA VAL A 602 -17.94 -14.00 -3.11
C VAL A 602 -17.69 -15.06 -2.04
N LYS A 603 -16.53 -15.69 -2.11
CA LYS A 603 -15.99 -16.59 -1.10
C LYS A 603 -14.49 -16.34 -0.95
N PHE A 604 -13.94 -16.61 0.23
CA PHE A 604 -12.53 -16.36 0.53
C PHE A 604 -11.76 -17.63 0.87
N THR A 605 -10.42 -17.59 0.77
CA THR A 605 -9.54 -18.52 1.50
C THR A 605 -8.79 -17.79 2.61
N ASN A 606 -8.66 -18.45 3.76
CA ASN A 606 -7.89 -17.96 4.90
C ASN A 606 -6.62 -18.80 5.08
N GLY A 607 -5.49 -18.13 5.29
CA GLY A 607 -4.24 -18.79 5.67
C GLY A 607 -4.26 -19.27 7.11
N ASN A 608 -3.52 -20.35 7.40
CA ASN A 608 -3.37 -20.87 8.75
C ASN A 608 -1.97 -20.54 9.30
N VAL A 609 -1.87 -19.60 10.25
CA VAL A 609 -0.58 -19.28 10.91
C VAL A 609 -0.04 -20.42 11.76
N ASP A 610 -0.91 -21.31 12.24
CA ASP A 610 -0.54 -22.50 13.01
C ASP A 610 -0.06 -23.63 12.11
N ASN A 611 -0.18 -23.50 10.78
CA ASN A 611 0.33 -24.44 9.80
C ASN A 611 0.65 -23.71 8.48
N PRO A 612 1.71 -22.87 8.46
CA PRO A 612 2.02 -21.99 7.33
C PRO A 612 2.03 -22.71 5.97
N GLY A 613 1.35 -22.16 4.97
CA GLY A 613 1.14 -22.79 3.66
C GLY A 613 -0.18 -23.56 3.52
N GLU A 614 -0.96 -23.69 4.59
CA GLU A 614 -2.33 -24.19 4.56
C GLU A 614 -3.34 -23.07 4.34
N PHE A 615 -4.23 -23.24 3.36
CA PHE A 615 -5.35 -22.35 3.09
C PHE A 615 -6.66 -23.12 3.03
N THR A 616 -7.71 -22.57 3.63
CA THR A 616 -9.05 -23.19 3.63
C THR A 616 -10.11 -22.21 3.17
N PHE A 617 -11.11 -22.72 2.45
CA PHE A 617 -12.25 -21.93 2.01
C PHE A 617 -13.16 -21.56 3.18
N THR A 618 -13.59 -20.30 3.19
CA THR A 618 -14.60 -19.76 4.12
C THR A 618 -16.02 -20.15 3.70
N LYS A 619 -17.07 -19.63 4.35
CA LYS A 619 -18.43 -19.69 3.79
C LYS A 619 -18.61 -18.59 2.75
N ASN A 620 -19.60 -18.74 1.88
CA ASN A 620 -19.95 -17.66 0.95
C ASN A 620 -20.41 -16.43 1.74
N LEU A 621 -20.02 -15.27 1.24
CA LEU A 621 -20.58 -13.99 1.64
C LEU A 621 -21.66 -13.59 0.63
N GLU A 622 -22.73 -13.02 1.16
CA GLU A 622 -23.94 -12.72 0.41
C GLU A 622 -24.22 -11.21 0.41
N ILE A 623 -24.85 -10.74 -0.65
CA ILE A 623 -25.48 -9.42 -0.67
C ILE A 623 -26.87 -9.58 -0.07
N PRO A 624 -27.20 -8.90 1.04
CA PRO A 624 -28.51 -9.00 1.67
C PRO A 624 -29.56 -8.26 0.84
N SER A 625 -30.80 -8.72 0.84
CA SER A 625 -31.93 -7.99 0.23
C SER A 625 -32.63 -7.10 1.25
N GLU A 626 -32.95 -5.87 0.86
CA GLU A 626 -33.80 -4.94 1.63
C GLU A 626 -35.29 -5.03 1.26
N GLY A 627 -35.68 -5.98 0.40
CA GLY A 627 -37.07 -6.17 -0.08
C GLY A 627 -37.56 -5.11 -1.08
N LYS A 628 -36.88 -3.96 -1.19
CA LYS A 628 -37.17 -2.89 -2.17
C LYS A 628 -36.23 -2.95 -3.36
N THR A 629 -36.27 -4.06 -4.11
CA THR A 629 -35.36 -4.27 -5.25
C THR A 629 -35.72 -3.38 -6.44
N TYR A 630 -34.74 -2.69 -6.99
CA TYR A 630 -34.80 -1.97 -8.25
C TYR A 630 -35.28 -2.88 -9.39
N LYS A 631 -36.14 -2.35 -10.26
CA LYS A 631 -36.80 -3.14 -11.32
C LYS A 631 -36.21 -2.91 -12.71
N GLY A 632 -35.49 -1.81 -12.93
CA GLY A 632 -34.84 -1.52 -14.21
C GLY A 632 -33.56 -2.34 -14.43
N LYS A 633 -33.00 -2.21 -15.63
CA LYS A 633 -31.72 -2.86 -16.01
C LYS A 633 -30.54 -2.18 -15.29
N LEU A 634 -29.55 -2.95 -14.85
CA LEU A 634 -28.29 -2.41 -14.34
C LEU A 634 -27.17 -2.74 -15.35
N VAL A 635 -26.45 -1.74 -15.83
CA VAL A 635 -25.27 -1.97 -16.69
C VAL A 635 -24.03 -1.46 -15.97
N VAL A 636 -23.02 -2.31 -15.81
CA VAL A 636 -21.78 -1.98 -15.10
C VAL A 636 -20.63 -1.89 -16.10
N LEU A 637 -19.94 -0.75 -16.14
CA LEU A 637 -18.77 -0.53 -17.01
C LEU A 637 -17.49 -0.89 -16.26
N VAL A 638 -16.66 -1.76 -16.85
CA VAL A 638 -15.36 -2.15 -16.29
C VAL A 638 -14.27 -2.12 -17.36
N ASN A 639 -13.01 -1.96 -16.95
CA ASN A 639 -11.85 -2.08 -17.85
C ASN A 639 -10.57 -2.44 -17.07
N GLU A 640 -9.41 -2.38 -17.73
CA GLU A 640 -8.10 -2.67 -17.14
C GLU A 640 -7.70 -1.73 -15.97
N LEU A 641 -8.42 -0.61 -15.78
CA LEU A 641 -8.26 0.31 -14.65
C LEU A 641 -9.03 -0.15 -13.41
N SER A 642 -10.05 -1.00 -13.57
CA SER A 642 -10.79 -1.61 -12.48
C SER A 642 -9.90 -2.62 -11.75
N GLN A 643 -9.43 -2.28 -10.54
CA GLN A 643 -8.57 -3.13 -9.72
C GLN A 643 -9.08 -3.19 -8.27
N SER A 644 -8.85 -4.31 -7.57
CA SER A 644 -9.11 -4.44 -6.14
C SER A 644 -10.59 -4.18 -5.79
N GLN A 645 -10.90 -3.24 -4.90
CA GLN A 645 -12.27 -2.86 -4.51
C GLN A 645 -13.21 -2.63 -5.71
N ALA A 646 -12.69 -2.09 -6.83
CA ALA A 646 -13.46 -1.92 -8.05
C ALA A 646 -13.97 -3.27 -8.60
N GLU A 647 -13.13 -4.29 -8.60
CA GLU A 647 -13.46 -5.64 -9.06
C GLU A 647 -14.37 -6.36 -8.06
N TYR A 648 -14.12 -6.22 -6.76
CA TYR A 648 -15.01 -6.74 -5.71
C TYR A 648 -16.42 -6.14 -5.81
N THR A 649 -16.51 -4.84 -6.11
CA THR A 649 -17.79 -4.16 -6.31
C THR A 649 -18.50 -4.64 -7.58
N ALA A 650 -17.76 -4.89 -8.67
CA ALA A 650 -18.31 -5.51 -9.87
C ALA A 650 -18.85 -6.92 -9.59
N MET A 651 -18.16 -7.74 -8.77
CA MET A 651 -18.67 -9.04 -8.33
C MET A 651 -19.97 -8.92 -7.53
N ALA A 652 -20.04 -7.96 -6.60
CA ALA A 652 -21.26 -7.69 -5.84
C ALA A 652 -22.42 -7.27 -6.75
N PHE A 653 -22.17 -6.42 -7.76
CA PHE A 653 -23.22 -6.00 -8.69
C PHE A 653 -23.65 -7.08 -9.66
N ARG A 654 -22.76 -8.01 -10.01
CA ARG A 654 -23.11 -9.22 -10.78
C ARG A 654 -24.16 -10.09 -10.08
N ALA A 655 -24.27 -10.03 -8.75
CA ALA A 655 -25.32 -10.75 -8.02
C ALA A 655 -26.73 -10.19 -8.25
N GLY A 656 -26.84 -8.99 -8.85
CA GLY A 656 -28.12 -8.35 -9.17
C GLY A 656 -28.93 -9.09 -10.22
N ASN A 657 -30.25 -9.07 -10.09
CA ASN A 657 -31.16 -9.89 -10.91
C ASN A 657 -31.24 -9.50 -12.39
N SER A 658 -30.85 -8.27 -12.74
CA SER A 658 -30.91 -7.72 -14.10
C SER A 658 -29.66 -6.90 -14.41
N THR A 659 -28.51 -7.41 -13.96
CA THR A 659 -27.21 -6.80 -14.18
C THR A 659 -26.53 -7.36 -15.42
N THR A 660 -25.92 -6.47 -16.21
CA THR A 660 -25.00 -6.82 -17.29
C THR A 660 -23.69 -6.05 -17.10
N ILE A 661 -22.57 -6.76 -17.01
CA ILE A 661 -21.23 -6.18 -16.97
C ILE A 661 -20.69 -6.09 -18.39
N ILE A 662 -20.25 -4.91 -18.81
CA ILE A 662 -19.67 -4.69 -20.13
C ILE A 662 -18.31 -4.00 -20.04
N GLY A 663 -17.47 -4.21 -21.05
CA GLY A 663 -16.17 -3.53 -21.15
C GLY A 663 -15.03 -4.50 -21.47
N SER A 664 -13.89 -4.33 -20.81
CA SER A 664 -12.71 -5.19 -21.01
C SER A 664 -12.29 -5.89 -19.71
N THR A 665 -11.48 -6.94 -19.85
CA THR A 665 -10.90 -7.66 -18.71
C THR A 665 -10.21 -6.71 -17.74
N THR A 666 -10.58 -6.83 -16.46
CA THR A 666 -10.08 -5.99 -15.37
C THR A 666 -8.70 -6.43 -14.87
N ALA A 667 -8.18 -5.78 -13.82
CA ALA A 667 -6.80 -5.95 -13.40
C ALA A 667 -6.43 -7.36 -12.92
N GLY A 668 -7.40 -8.14 -12.45
CA GLY A 668 -7.16 -9.48 -11.92
C GLY A 668 -6.36 -9.46 -10.63
N ALA A 669 -6.56 -8.44 -9.80
CA ALA A 669 -5.90 -8.28 -8.51
C ALA A 669 -6.93 -7.83 -7.47
N ASP A 670 -7.62 -8.80 -6.87
CA ASP A 670 -8.63 -8.54 -5.84
C ASP A 670 -8.24 -9.21 -4.53
N GLY A 671 -8.47 -8.50 -3.43
CA GLY A 671 -8.01 -8.89 -2.11
C GLY A 671 -7.43 -7.74 -1.32
N ASN A 672 -7.56 -7.85 0.00
CA ASN A 672 -6.79 -7.03 0.93
C ASN A 672 -5.31 -7.32 0.77
N VAL A 673 -4.51 -6.25 0.85
CA VAL A 673 -3.07 -6.34 0.67
C VAL A 673 -2.37 -6.61 2.01
N SER A 674 -1.23 -7.29 1.94
CA SER A 674 -0.32 -7.50 3.06
C SER A 674 1.03 -6.90 2.72
N THR A 675 1.46 -5.90 3.50
CA THR A 675 2.71 -5.17 3.25
C THR A 675 3.93 -5.99 3.66
N ILE A 676 4.96 -5.98 2.82
CA ILE A 676 6.23 -6.67 3.05
C ILE A 676 7.35 -5.64 3.03
N MET A 677 8.16 -5.63 4.08
CA MET A 677 9.41 -4.86 4.15
C MET A 677 10.59 -5.77 3.80
N LEU A 678 11.47 -5.28 2.92
CA LEU A 678 12.69 -5.94 2.50
C LEU A 678 13.90 -5.04 2.80
N PRO A 679 15.12 -5.61 2.99
CA PRO A 679 16.34 -4.85 3.16
C PRO A 679 16.53 -3.75 2.10
N GLY A 680 17.09 -2.60 2.49
CA GLY A 680 17.22 -1.42 1.63
C GLY A 680 16.04 -0.46 1.70
N GLY A 681 15.10 -0.68 2.63
CA GLY A 681 13.88 0.12 2.72
C GLY A 681 12.84 -0.21 1.63
N LEU A 682 13.06 -1.28 0.88
CA LEU A 682 12.15 -1.75 -0.15
C LEU A 682 10.81 -2.15 0.48
N ARG A 683 9.73 -1.51 0.02
CA ARG A 683 8.37 -1.83 0.45
C ARG A 683 7.57 -2.39 -0.72
N THR A 684 7.09 -3.62 -0.57
CA THR A 684 6.17 -4.27 -1.51
C THR A 684 4.91 -4.74 -0.78
N MET A 685 4.00 -5.39 -1.49
CA MET A 685 2.82 -6.01 -0.91
C MET A 685 2.38 -7.23 -1.72
N ILE A 686 1.47 -8.03 -1.17
CA ILE A 686 0.80 -9.13 -1.87
C ILE A 686 -0.70 -9.05 -1.62
N SER A 687 -1.51 -9.62 -2.52
CA SER A 687 -2.91 -9.95 -2.25
C SER A 687 -2.95 -11.08 -1.21
N GLY A 688 -3.17 -10.71 0.05
CA GLY A 688 -2.98 -11.61 1.20
C GLY A 688 -4.17 -12.52 1.50
N ILE A 689 -5.30 -12.32 0.81
CA ILE A 689 -6.52 -13.12 0.92
C ILE A 689 -6.89 -13.64 -0.45
N GLY A 690 -7.24 -14.91 -0.52
CA GLY A 690 -7.81 -15.47 -1.74
C GLY A 690 -9.25 -15.03 -1.91
N ILE A 691 -9.59 -14.41 -3.04
CA ILE A 691 -10.95 -14.01 -3.43
C ILE A 691 -11.41 -14.83 -4.62
N TYR A 692 -12.58 -15.44 -4.47
CA TYR A 692 -13.15 -16.37 -5.44
C TYR A 692 -14.64 -16.07 -5.66
N TYR A 693 -15.14 -16.47 -6.83
CA TYR A 693 -16.58 -16.56 -7.04
C TYR A 693 -17.23 -17.58 -6.08
N PRO A 694 -18.55 -17.53 -5.83
CA PRO A 694 -19.24 -18.45 -4.91
C PRO A 694 -19.08 -19.93 -5.25
N ASN A 695 -18.82 -20.25 -6.52
CA ASN A 695 -18.55 -21.60 -7.00
C ASN A 695 -17.08 -22.04 -6.86
N GLY A 696 -16.21 -21.19 -6.31
CA GLY A 696 -14.77 -21.42 -6.18
C GLY A 696 -13.95 -21.01 -7.42
N GLY A 697 -14.56 -20.40 -8.43
CA GLY A 697 -13.85 -19.91 -9.62
C GLY A 697 -12.85 -18.81 -9.30
N GLU A 698 -11.68 -18.88 -9.95
CA GLU A 698 -10.56 -17.95 -9.77
C GLU A 698 -10.82 -16.59 -10.40
N LYS A 699 -10.30 -15.56 -9.75
CA LYS A 699 -10.33 -14.18 -10.24
C LYS A 699 -8.91 -13.62 -10.38
N GLN A 700 -8.01 -13.96 -9.47
CA GLN A 700 -6.62 -13.51 -9.54
C GLN A 700 -6.02 -13.90 -10.90
N ARG A 701 -5.30 -12.97 -11.55
CA ARG A 701 -4.80 -13.06 -12.94
C ARG A 701 -5.87 -13.06 -14.03
N VAL A 702 -7.06 -13.58 -13.77
CA VAL A 702 -8.14 -13.66 -14.75
C VAL A 702 -8.84 -12.31 -14.94
N GLY A 703 -9.12 -11.58 -13.85
CA GLY A 703 -9.99 -10.40 -13.91
C GLY A 703 -11.49 -10.74 -13.92
N ILE A 704 -12.33 -9.73 -13.89
CA ILE A 704 -13.76 -9.84 -14.19
C ILE A 704 -13.87 -9.99 -15.70
N ILE A 705 -14.38 -11.14 -16.15
CA ILE A 705 -14.73 -11.34 -17.55
C ILE A 705 -16.12 -10.70 -17.74
N PRO A 706 -16.24 -9.65 -18.57
CA PRO A 706 -17.52 -8.99 -18.82
C PRO A 706 -18.49 -9.93 -19.54
N ASP A 707 -19.79 -9.71 -19.37
CA ASP A 707 -20.84 -10.44 -20.09
C ASP A 707 -20.83 -10.06 -21.58
N ILE A 708 -20.47 -8.81 -21.88
CA ILE A 708 -20.25 -8.31 -23.24
C ILE A 708 -18.88 -7.62 -23.30
N GLU A 709 -17.96 -8.19 -24.08
CA GLU A 709 -16.66 -7.55 -24.32
C GLU A 709 -16.81 -6.39 -25.31
N ILE A 710 -16.37 -5.22 -24.90
CA ILE A 710 -16.31 -4.00 -25.72
C ILE A 710 -15.12 -3.15 -25.27
N LYS A 711 -14.35 -2.66 -26.25
CA LYS A 711 -13.14 -1.86 -26.02
C LYS A 711 -13.24 -0.56 -26.82
N PRO A 712 -12.64 0.54 -26.33
CA PRO A 712 -12.51 1.74 -27.14
C PRO A 712 -11.74 1.44 -28.43
N THR A 713 -12.19 2.01 -29.55
CA THR A 713 -11.51 1.85 -30.85
C THR A 713 -10.67 3.08 -31.16
N LEU A 714 -9.65 2.94 -32.02
CA LEU A 714 -8.88 4.11 -32.47
C LEU A 714 -9.78 5.16 -33.15
N LYS A 715 -10.81 4.70 -33.87
CA LYS A 715 -11.82 5.57 -34.49
C LYS A 715 -12.63 6.32 -33.43
N GLY A 716 -13.13 5.64 -32.41
CA GLY A 716 -13.90 6.27 -31.33
C GLY A 716 -13.09 7.31 -30.57
N ILE A 717 -11.82 6.99 -30.26
CA ILE A 717 -10.89 7.95 -29.62
C ILE A 717 -10.72 9.22 -30.49
N ARG A 718 -10.58 9.08 -31.80
CA ARG A 718 -10.47 10.22 -32.73
C ARG A 718 -11.76 11.04 -32.83
N GLU A 719 -12.90 10.37 -32.74
CA GLU A 719 -14.23 10.98 -32.81
C GLU A 719 -14.74 11.52 -31.46
N GLY A 720 -14.01 11.29 -30.36
CA GLY A 720 -14.41 11.68 -29.01
C GLY A 720 -15.60 10.87 -28.46
N LYS A 721 -15.77 9.63 -28.94
CA LYS A 721 -16.85 8.74 -28.52
C LYS A 721 -16.45 7.87 -27.33
N ASP A 722 -17.43 7.57 -26.48
CA ASP A 722 -17.33 6.56 -25.43
C ASP A 722 -18.20 5.36 -25.83
N GLU A 723 -17.63 4.43 -26.60
CA GLU A 723 -18.40 3.30 -27.13
C GLU A 723 -18.97 2.39 -26.03
N LEU A 724 -18.34 2.37 -24.84
CA LEU A 724 -18.83 1.63 -23.69
C LEU A 724 -20.11 2.27 -23.12
N LEU A 725 -20.12 3.59 -22.98
CA LEU A 725 -21.29 4.32 -22.51
C LEU A 725 -22.44 4.24 -23.52
N GLU A 726 -22.15 4.40 -24.82
CA GLU A 726 -23.14 4.25 -25.90
C GLU A 726 -23.76 2.85 -25.88
N LYS A 727 -22.95 1.80 -25.74
CA LYS A 727 -23.45 0.42 -25.65
C LYS A 727 -24.29 0.17 -24.41
N ALA A 728 -23.94 0.76 -23.27
CA ALA A 728 -24.74 0.65 -22.06
C ALA A 728 -26.11 1.31 -22.22
N ILE A 729 -26.17 2.48 -22.84
CA ILE A 729 -27.43 3.15 -23.18
C ILE A 729 -28.27 2.24 -24.09
N GLU A 730 -27.67 1.69 -25.15
CA GLU A 730 -28.32 0.78 -26.10
C GLU A 730 -28.96 -0.43 -25.40
N ILE A 731 -28.24 -1.09 -24.48
CA ILE A 731 -28.74 -2.26 -23.72
C ILE A 731 -29.95 -1.91 -22.86
N ILE A 732 -29.97 -0.69 -22.29
CA ILE A 732 -31.07 -0.22 -21.45
C ILE A 732 -32.29 0.16 -22.31
N THR A 733 -32.08 0.73 -23.50
CA THR A 733 -33.17 1.19 -24.37
C THR A 733 -33.76 0.12 -25.26
N ASN A 734 -32.98 -0.89 -25.66
CA ASN A 734 -33.47 -2.00 -26.47
C ASN A 734 -34.14 -3.04 -25.56
N GLU A 735 -35.38 -3.42 -25.88
CA GLU A 735 -36.20 -4.34 -25.07
C GLU A 735 -35.57 -5.73 -24.96
#